data_AF-A0A914Z2L4-F1
#
_entry.id   AF-A0A914Z2L4-F1
#
_cell.length_a   1.000
_cell.length_b   1.000
_cell.length_c   1.000
_cell.angle_alpha   90.00
_cell.angle_beta   90.00
_cell.angle_gamma   90.00
#
_symmetry.space_group_name_H-M   'P 1'
#
loop_
_entity.id
_entity.type
_entity.pdbx_description
1 polymer ?
#
loop_
_entity_poly.entity_id
_entity_poly.type
_entity_poly.pdbx_seq_one_letter_code
_entity_poly.pdbx_strand_id
1 'polypeptide(L)'
;MDTSSKEKTIIDEIARCLDLLPTSSSNIAPERLQQQRREHEERNRRRIEHVHNAVAESVTALRTEIKRIEGLIDEGIRNRDIDAVTKLDHGEWKLVKQTIGDLKQSLDTPQLKSLRDNWQSAFDDLESNAFNVDAKIMKFNRRNEKEQRLLRNLAAFAEWIDLVEKDLVQIESRVDLETLEREAQLQKLKENCEKHQRLANKLELHKFQSEQQSTFAKEQTTKYRDILDRLNRMNLPTLKEISIDIRADLPSTAAQSQLSIASTSSFGSHIEGNEEDLESDLASVHSEVIRTESERTAHPIAILATPQEEADLLRQVALNPKAPKPMDDIRQAIATICEQLRGIRDFYEMLPLKPVERAEHDVPQLNELIANATTAGKHLATITHASRKSPSDHTLLESLTNDLRGEITAATNLVESLEREIQDERQLQLNYNQIMADLNKIEADVRASAEKGVRPKVKDDLRTIELEMDVLRRLCKKPRRYIASSIDGSPLSTPTRRRRIVLKITNSVLTIIKVVEEQLSKTLPSKERKALKDAAELNPTLQGIYDNLRNIQRKMEEDVSPPISAQPSFENGDEPVDVAKLIEQAEDIKQNLEKLSEVDEAIEEPEQYALLIKASREGRSGLEQILTKIDESSDTPETVQEYRNHVVDLVQSLLNLEDQLTHKLKRSAEIHDKYKIALEKTNEAKEAAEEVLQEINPSTTSLHHVQKTIKSALKEAEELGQKQISLPLATNLQTQCKELQAISENINKKLQENDELKHLVKQTQNIIQNWEAKAKDLENKALMDIEVAKEEEKQIEVSQKPKPFSKKI
;
A
#
# COMPACT_ATOMS: atom_id res chain seq x y z
N MET A 1 -38.20 3.32 7.28
CA MET A 1 -37.91 2.39 8.42
C MET A 1 -37.80 3.13 9.76
N ASP A 2 -37.15 4.29 9.82
CA ASP A 2 -37.03 5.12 11.04
C ASP A 2 -38.34 5.39 11.80
N THR A 3 -39.45 5.53 11.08
CA THR A 3 -40.77 5.73 11.69
C THR A 3 -41.26 4.50 12.44
N SER A 4 -40.90 3.29 12.01
CA SER A 4 -41.26 2.02 12.69
C SER A 4 -40.49 1.82 13.99
N SER A 5 -39.21 2.21 13.99
CA SER A 5 -38.34 2.16 15.17
C SER A 5 -38.82 3.12 16.25
N LYS A 6 -39.08 4.39 15.89
CA LYS A 6 -39.60 5.42 16.81
C LYS A 6 -40.95 5.03 17.39
N GLU A 7 -41.82 4.45 16.57
CA GLU A 7 -43.13 3.99 16.98
C GLU A 7 -43.05 2.81 17.97
N LYS A 8 -42.14 1.85 17.76
CA LYS A 8 -41.86 0.78 18.73
C LYS A 8 -41.36 1.34 20.06
N THR A 9 -40.41 2.28 20.03
CA THR A 9 -39.88 2.93 21.24
C THR A 9 -40.98 3.63 22.04
N ILE A 10 -41.89 4.34 21.36
CA ILE A 10 -43.03 5.01 22.00
C ILE A 10 -43.98 3.98 22.65
N ILE A 11 -44.29 2.87 21.96
CA ILE A 11 -45.14 1.81 22.51
C ILE A 11 -44.48 1.14 23.74
N ASP A 12 -43.18 0.91 23.71
CA ASP A 12 -42.43 0.33 24.83
C ASP A 12 -42.24 1.31 26.01
N GLU A 13 -42.24 2.61 25.74
CA GLU A 13 -42.20 3.65 26.77
C GLU A 13 -43.57 3.85 27.43
N ILE A 14 -44.66 3.78 26.65
CA ILE A 14 -46.04 3.74 27.18
C ILE A 14 -46.23 2.49 28.06
N ALA A 15 -45.70 1.33 27.64
CA ALA A 15 -45.74 0.10 28.43
C ALA A 15 -45.03 0.26 29.79
N ARG A 16 -43.82 0.82 29.79
CA ARG A 16 -43.08 1.11 31.03
C ARG A 16 -43.81 2.10 31.95
N CYS A 17 -44.47 3.11 31.38
CA CYS A 17 -45.25 4.06 32.17
C CYS A 17 -46.49 3.41 32.80
N LEU A 18 -47.10 2.42 32.13
CA LEU A 18 -48.26 1.70 32.65
C LEU A 18 -47.89 0.76 33.80
N ASP A 19 -46.69 0.14 33.78
CA ASP A 19 -46.19 -0.72 34.87
C ASP A 19 -45.94 0.04 36.19
N LEU A 20 -45.81 1.37 36.13
CA LEU A 20 -45.55 2.25 37.28
C LEU A 20 -46.82 2.80 37.95
N LEU A 21 -48.02 2.53 37.40
CA LEU A 21 -49.29 3.04 37.94
C LEU A 21 -49.89 2.10 39.00
N PRO A 22 -50.52 2.62 40.07
CA PRO A 22 -51.19 1.80 41.08
C PRO A 22 -52.34 0.98 40.49
N THR A 23 -52.48 -0.28 40.93
CA THR A 23 -53.45 -1.31 40.47
C THR A 23 -54.94 -0.96 40.58
N SER A 24 -55.28 0.24 41.05
CA SER A 24 -56.65 0.74 41.17
C SER A 24 -57.14 1.51 39.92
N SER A 25 -56.35 1.59 38.85
CA SER A 25 -56.72 2.28 37.60
C SER A 25 -56.80 1.35 36.39
N SER A 26 -57.99 0.78 36.18
CA SER A 26 -58.57 0.29 34.92
C SER A 26 -57.93 -0.90 34.18
N ASN A 27 -58.67 -2.02 34.13
CA ASN A 27 -58.42 -3.20 33.28
C ASN A 27 -58.35 -2.90 31.76
N ILE A 28 -58.70 -1.67 31.31
CA ILE A 28 -58.80 -1.28 29.90
C ILE A 28 -57.44 -0.84 29.32
N ALA A 29 -56.51 -0.36 30.16
CA ALA A 29 -55.20 0.12 29.71
C ALA A 29 -54.29 -0.98 29.12
N PRO A 30 -54.15 -2.17 29.73
CA PRO A 30 -53.36 -3.26 29.15
C PRO A 30 -53.98 -3.82 27.85
N GLU A 31 -55.31 -3.92 27.76
CA GLU A 31 -56.00 -4.36 26.53
C GLU A 31 -55.77 -3.37 25.37
N ARG A 32 -55.82 -2.06 25.65
CA ARG A 32 -55.58 -1.02 24.63
C ARG A 32 -54.12 -0.98 24.19
N LEU A 33 -53.16 -1.19 25.10
CA LEU A 33 -51.75 -1.34 24.75
C LEU A 33 -51.52 -2.58 23.88
N GLN A 34 -52.15 -3.71 24.22
CA GLN A 34 -52.05 -4.93 23.42
C GLN A 34 -52.65 -4.74 22.01
N GLN A 35 -53.76 -4.00 21.90
CA GLN A 35 -54.34 -3.64 20.61
C GLN A 35 -53.38 -2.75 19.80
N GLN A 36 -52.73 -1.75 20.41
CA GLN A 36 -51.73 -0.91 19.74
C GLN A 36 -50.49 -1.69 19.29
N ARG A 37 -50.03 -2.68 20.08
CA ARG A 37 -48.95 -3.61 19.68
C ARG A 37 -49.34 -4.42 18.44
N ARG A 38 -50.55 -4.99 18.41
CA ARG A 38 -51.07 -5.72 17.25
C ARG A 38 -51.18 -4.84 16.00
N GLU A 39 -51.65 -3.61 16.15
CA GLU A 39 -51.75 -2.65 15.03
C GLU A 39 -50.38 -2.17 14.52
N HIS A 40 -49.39 -2.05 15.39
CA HIS A 40 -48.00 -1.76 15.01
C HIS A 40 -47.37 -2.95 14.28
N GLU A 41 -47.52 -4.17 14.80
CA GLU A 41 -47.03 -5.40 14.17
C GLU A 41 -47.60 -5.59 12.77
N GLU A 42 -48.91 -5.41 12.59
CA GLU A 42 -49.57 -5.51 11.29
C GLU A 42 -49.08 -4.42 10.30
N ARG A 43 -48.86 -3.19 10.76
CA ARG A 43 -48.28 -2.13 9.92
C ARG A 43 -46.83 -2.39 9.58
N ASN A 44 -46.05 -2.92 10.52
CA ASN A 44 -44.66 -3.30 10.28
C ASN A 44 -44.57 -4.48 9.30
N ARG A 45 -45.45 -5.46 9.41
CA ARG A 45 -45.59 -6.58 8.46
C ARG A 45 -45.84 -6.08 7.04
N ARG A 46 -46.80 -5.16 6.85
CA ARG A 46 -47.07 -4.56 5.53
C ARG A 46 -45.89 -3.76 4.98
N ARG A 47 -45.16 -3.03 5.83
CA ARG A 47 -43.93 -2.31 5.43
C ARG A 47 -42.86 -3.29 4.93
N ILE A 48 -42.65 -4.41 5.64
CA ILE A 48 -41.70 -5.45 5.25
C ILE A 48 -42.14 -6.13 3.94
N GLU A 49 -43.42 -6.42 3.78
CA GLU A 49 -43.99 -6.99 2.54
C GLU A 49 -43.81 -6.05 1.33
N HIS A 50 -43.99 -4.75 1.52
CA HIS A 50 -43.71 -3.78 0.47
C HIS A 50 -42.23 -3.74 0.07
N VAL A 51 -41.33 -3.79 1.06
CA VAL A 51 -39.88 -3.86 0.80
C VAL A 51 -39.51 -5.17 0.10
N HIS A 52 -40.10 -6.31 0.51
CA HIS A 52 -39.93 -7.59 -0.16
C HIS A 52 -40.25 -7.52 -1.66
N ASN A 53 -41.40 -6.91 -2.00
CA ASN A 53 -41.82 -6.79 -3.39
C ASN A 53 -40.90 -5.86 -4.19
N ALA A 54 -40.50 -4.72 -3.60
CA ALA A 54 -39.55 -3.80 -4.24
C ALA A 54 -38.18 -4.45 -4.49
N VAL A 55 -37.70 -5.28 -3.55
CA VAL A 55 -36.46 -6.06 -3.73
C VAL A 55 -36.62 -7.10 -4.83
N ALA A 56 -37.74 -7.83 -4.88
CA ALA A 56 -38.02 -8.80 -5.92
C ALA A 56 -38.03 -8.17 -7.33
N GLU A 57 -38.66 -7.01 -7.48
CA GLU A 57 -38.67 -6.24 -8.72
C GLU A 57 -37.27 -5.78 -9.11
N SER A 58 -36.51 -5.26 -8.15
CA SER A 58 -35.13 -4.78 -8.37
C SER A 58 -34.17 -5.90 -8.77
N VAL A 59 -34.23 -7.06 -8.09
CA VAL A 59 -33.44 -8.25 -8.43
C VAL A 59 -33.78 -8.75 -9.83
N THR A 60 -35.06 -8.75 -10.20
CA THR A 60 -35.50 -9.18 -11.54
C THR A 60 -35.02 -8.21 -12.63
N ALA A 61 -35.07 -6.91 -12.37
CA ALA A 61 -34.53 -5.89 -13.26
C ALA A 61 -33.02 -6.04 -13.44
N LEU A 62 -32.27 -6.24 -12.34
CA LEU A 62 -30.82 -6.47 -12.36
C LEU A 62 -30.45 -7.73 -13.14
N ARG A 63 -31.18 -8.84 -12.97
CA ARG A 63 -30.96 -10.07 -13.77
C ARG A 63 -31.13 -9.84 -15.26
N THR A 64 -32.13 -9.04 -15.63
CA THR A 64 -32.41 -8.72 -17.04
C THR A 64 -31.29 -7.84 -17.61
N GLU A 65 -30.83 -6.87 -16.82
CA GLU A 65 -29.80 -5.94 -17.23
C GLU A 65 -28.42 -6.60 -17.36
N ILE A 66 -28.05 -7.49 -16.42
CA ILE A 66 -26.83 -8.29 -16.54
C ILE A 66 -26.83 -9.10 -17.84
N LYS A 67 -27.94 -9.78 -18.17
CA LYS A 67 -28.05 -10.55 -19.42
C LYS A 67 -27.94 -9.67 -20.66
N ARG A 68 -28.51 -8.46 -20.62
CA ARG A 68 -28.41 -7.49 -21.71
C ARG A 68 -26.96 -7.05 -21.92
N ILE A 69 -26.27 -6.65 -20.84
CA ILE A 69 -24.87 -6.21 -20.90
C ILE A 69 -23.95 -7.36 -21.30
N GLU A 70 -24.16 -8.56 -20.76
CA GLU A 70 -23.42 -9.77 -21.17
C GLU A 70 -23.59 -10.03 -22.67
N GLY A 71 -24.80 -9.89 -23.21
CA GLY A 71 -25.05 -10.02 -24.65
C GLY A 71 -24.28 -8.99 -25.49
N LEU A 72 -24.21 -7.74 -25.04
CA LEU A 72 -23.44 -6.67 -25.69
C LEU A 72 -21.93 -6.91 -25.58
N ILE A 73 -21.45 -7.39 -24.44
CA ILE A 73 -20.03 -7.76 -24.26
C ILE A 73 -19.69 -8.94 -25.16
N ASP A 74 -20.53 -9.97 -25.21
CA ASP A 74 -20.31 -11.11 -26.10
C ASP A 74 -20.33 -10.68 -27.58
N GLU A 75 -21.15 -9.69 -27.94
CA GLU A 75 -21.13 -9.08 -29.27
C GLU A 75 -19.84 -8.29 -29.54
N GLY A 76 -19.41 -7.46 -28.59
CA GLY A 76 -18.13 -6.74 -28.66
C GLY A 76 -16.94 -7.69 -28.76
N ILE A 77 -16.95 -8.80 -28.02
CA ILE A 77 -15.92 -9.85 -28.09
C ILE A 77 -15.95 -10.55 -29.46
N ARG A 78 -17.14 -10.90 -29.98
CA ARG A 78 -17.29 -11.52 -31.32
C ARG A 78 -16.79 -10.59 -32.42
N ASN A 79 -17.13 -9.31 -32.32
CA ASN A 79 -16.74 -8.27 -33.27
C ASN A 79 -15.32 -7.75 -33.03
N ARG A 80 -14.67 -8.18 -31.93
CA ARG A 80 -13.36 -7.74 -31.45
C ARG A 80 -13.23 -6.23 -31.27
N ASP A 81 -14.33 -5.60 -30.88
CA ASP A 81 -14.41 -4.17 -30.64
C ASP A 81 -14.01 -3.85 -29.19
N ILE A 82 -12.75 -3.44 -29.02
CA ILE A 82 -12.16 -3.13 -27.71
C ILE A 82 -12.80 -1.88 -27.12
N ASP A 83 -13.08 -0.88 -27.94
CA ASP A 83 -13.65 0.39 -27.48
C ASP A 83 -15.08 0.19 -26.99
N ALA A 84 -15.86 -0.67 -27.67
CA ALA A 84 -17.18 -1.06 -27.21
C ALA A 84 -17.15 -1.83 -25.88
N VAL A 85 -16.26 -2.83 -25.74
CA VAL A 85 -16.14 -3.62 -24.50
C VAL A 85 -15.64 -2.76 -23.33
N THR A 86 -14.64 -1.92 -23.55
CA THR A 86 -14.10 -1.03 -22.51
C THR A 86 -15.09 0.06 -22.09
N LYS A 87 -15.89 0.60 -23.02
CA LYS A 87 -16.96 1.55 -22.71
C LYS A 87 -18.07 0.90 -21.86
N LEU A 88 -18.41 -0.36 -22.15
CA LEU A 88 -19.38 -1.11 -21.34
C LEU A 88 -18.84 -1.39 -19.94
N ASP A 89 -17.57 -1.81 -19.83
CA ASP A 89 -16.88 -2.13 -18.58
C ASP A 89 -16.83 -0.92 -17.62
N HIS A 90 -16.42 0.24 -18.12
CA HIS A 90 -16.29 1.46 -17.31
C HIS A 90 -17.62 2.21 -17.11
N GLY A 91 -18.65 1.89 -17.89
CA GLY A 91 -19.94 2.56 -17.91
C GLY A 91 -21.06 1.74 -17.26
N GLU A 92 -21.95 1.21 -18.10
CA GLU A 92 -23.18 0.52 -17.70
C GLU A 92 -22.89 -0.69 -16.80
N TRP A 93 -21.81 -1.43 -17.06
CA TRP A 93 -21.44 -2.60 -16.27
C TRP A 93 -21.05 -2.26 -14.83
N LYS A 94 -20.26 -1.19 -14.65
CA LYS A 94 -19.88 -0.67 -13.35
C LYS A 94 -21.09 -0.22 -12.53
N LEU A 95 -22.05 0.45 -13.19
CA LEU A 95 -23.28 0.91 -12.53
C LEU A 95 -24.13 -0.25 -12.02
N VAL A 96 -24.23 -1.35 -12.79
CA VAL A 96 -24.95 -2.56 -12.36
C VAL A 96 -24.29 -3.19 -11.13
N LYS A 97 -22.96 -3.32 -11.12
CA LYS A 97 -22.22 -3.84 -9.95
C LYS A 97 -22.43 -2.98 -8.70
N GLN A 98 -22.42 -1.66 -8.86
CA GLN A 98 -22.71 -0.74 -7.75
C GLN A 98 -24.14 -0.89 -7.25
N THR A 99 -25.11 -1.00 -8.15
CA THR A 99 -26.53 -1.14 -7.78
C THR A 99 -26.80 -2.44 -7.01
N ILE A 100 -26.11 -3.54 -7.34
CA ILE A 100 -26.18 -4.80 -6.57
C ILE A 100 -25.66 -4.57 -5.14
N GLY A 101 -24.53 -3.90 -4.99
CA GLY A 101 -23.94 -3.57 -3.69
C GLY A 101 -24.84 -2.67 -2.85
N ASP A 102 -25.36 -1.59 -3.44
CA ASP A 102 -26.25 -0.62 -2.77
C ASP A 102 -27.55 -1.29 -2.31
N LEU A 103 -28.14 -2.15 -3.15
CA LEU A 103 -29.34 -2.91 -2.79
C LEU A 103 -29.07 -3.87 -1.64
N LYS A 104 -27.96 -4.61 -1.66
CA LYS A 104 -27.55 -5.51 -0.57
C LYS A 104 -27.33 -4.74 0.74
N GLN A 105 -26.62 -3.62 0.69
CA GLN A 105 -26.35 -2.77 1.86
C GLN A 105 -27.64 -2.17 2.44
N SER A 106 -28.61 -1.80 1.61
CA SER A 106 -29.90 -1.27 2.08
C SER A 106 -30.69 -2.26 2.94
N LEU A 107 -30.39 -3.56 2.81
CA LEU A 107 -31.02 -4.65 3.54
C LEU A 107 -30.27 -5.04 4.83
N ASP A 108 -29.08 -4.47 5.08
CA ASP A 108 -28.23 -4.78 6.25
C ASP A 108 -28.74 -4.20 7.58
N THR A 109 -29.94 -3.62 7.59
CA THR A 109 -30.55 -3.11 8.82
C THR A 109 -31.06 -4.26 9.71
N PRO A 110 -30.96 -4.15 11.06
CA PRO A 110 -31.37 -5.22 11.97
C PRO A 110 -32.82 -5.67 11.82
N GLN A 111 -33.68 -4.76 11.35
CA GLN A 111 -35.12 -4.99 11.13
C GLN A 111 -35.42 -5.75 9.84
N LEU A 112 -34.47 -5.75 8.88
CA LEU A 112 -34.58 -6.41 7.58
C LEU A 112 -33.66 -7.62 7.46
N LYS A 113 -32.93 -7.99 8.52
CA LYS A 113 -31.98 -9.10 8.50
C LYS A 113 -32.61 -10.42 8.03
N SER A 114 -33.81 -10.75 8.49
CA SER A 114 -34.54 -11.93 8.03
C SER A 114 -34.92 -11.87 6.54
N LEU A 115 -35.21 -10.67 6.03
CA LEU A 115 -35.45 -10.44 4.61
C LEU A 115 -34.17 -10.60 3.80
N ARG A 116 -33.05 -10.05 4.31
CA ARG A 116 -31.72 -10.18 3.70
C ARG A 116 -31.30 -11.64 3.59
N ASP A 117 -31.48 -12.42 4.65
CA ASP A 117 -31.14 -13.85 4.67
C ASP A 117 -31.99 -14.62 3.63
N ASN A 118 -33.26 -14.26 3.44
CA ASN A 118 -34.13 -14.86 2.42
C ASN A 118 -33.66 -14.57 0.98
N TRP A 119 -33.06 -13.40 0.73
CA TRP A 119 -32.59 -12.98 -0.60
C TRP A 119 -31.11 -13.28 -0.84
N GLN A 120 -30.38 -13.80 0.15
CA GLN A 120 -28.94 -14.03 0.06
C GLN A 120 -28.55 -14.87 -1.16
N SER A 121 -29.26 -15.98 -1.41
CA SER A 121 -29.01 -16.83 -2.60
C SER A 121 -29.18 -16.09 -3.92
N ALA A 122 -30.16 -15.18 -4.02
CA ALA A 122 -30.38 -14.40 -5.23
C ALA A 122 -29.30 -13.33 -5.45
N PHE A 123 -28.72 -12.79 -4.38
CA PHE A 123 -27.54 -11.92 -4.46
C PHE A 123 -26.29 -12.70 -4.83
N ASP A 124 -26.08 -13.89 -4.25
CA ASP A 124 -24.96 -14.76 -4.60
C ASP A 124 -25.00 -15.15 -6.09
N ASP A 125 -26.20 -15.42 -6.64
CA ASP A 125 -26.41 -15.63 -8.08
C ASP A 125 -26.04 -14.40 -8.91
N LEU A 126 -26.43 -13.20 -8.48
CA LEU A 126 -26.12 -11.94 -9.17
C LEU A 126 -24.61 -11.66 -9.15
N GLU A 127 -23.96 -11.87 -8.02
CA GLU A 127 -22.51 -11.72 -7.84
C GLU A 127 -21.73 -12.75 -8.66
N SER A 128 -22.19 -14.00 -8.71
CA SER A 128 -21.60 -15.04 -9.56
C SER A 128 -21.70 -14.69 -11.05
N ASN A 129 -22.86 -14.22 -11.51
CA ASN A 129 -23.01 -13.76 -12.90
C ASN A 129 -22.10 -12.56 -13.18
N ALA A 130 -21.98 -11.63 -12.23
CA ALA A 130 -21.06 -10.50 -12.38
C ALA A 130 -19.60 -10.92 -12.47
N PHE A 131 -19.18 -11.86 -11.63
CA PHE A 131 -17.82 -12.41 -11.70
C PHE A 131 -17.53 -13.09 -13.05
N ASN A 132 -18.49 -13.82 -13.61
CA ASN A 132 -18.32 -14.48 -14.91
C ASN A 132 -18.15 -13.46 -16.05
N VAL A 133 -18.94 -12.37 -16.03
CA VAL A 133 -18.82 -11.29 -17.01
C VAL A 133 -17.48 -10.57 -16.85
N ASP A 134 -17.05 -10.27 -15.63
CA ASP A 134 -15.72 -9.69 -15.36
C ASP A 134 -14.59 -10.57 -15.89
N ALA A 135 -14.67 -11.90 -15.66
CA ALA A 135 -13.69 -12.85 -16.17
C ALA A 135 -13.64 -12.90 -17.71
N LYS A 136 -14.79 -12.73 -18.39
CA LYS A 136 -14.86 -12.64 -19.85
C LYS A 136 -14.17 -11.36 -20.36
N ILE A 137 -14.50 -10.20 -19.79
CA ILE A 137 -13.88 -8.91 -20.13
C ILE A 137 -12.37 -8.97 -19.93
N MET A 138 -11.92 -9.45 -18.77
CA MET A 138 -10.51 -9.56 -18.42
C MET A 138 -9.74 -10.46 -19.39
N LYS A 139 -10.29 -11.62 -19.76
CA LYS A 139 -9.66 -12.53 -20.74
C LYS A 139 -9.54 -11.88 -22.11
N PHE A 140 -10.55 -11.13 -22.54
CA PHE A 140 -10.53 -10.41 -23.81
C PHE A 140 -9.48 -9.30 -23.81
N ASN A 141 -9.46 -8.45 -22.78
CA ASN A 141 -8.47 -7.38 -22.63
C ASN A 141 -7.03 -7.93 -22.55
N ARG A 142 -6.79 -9.00 -21.78
CA ARG A 142 -5.47 -9.64 -21.67
C ARG A 142 -4.95 -10.16 -23.01
N ARG A 143 -5.81 -10.77 -23.84
CA ARG A 143 -5.43 -11.24 -25.18
C ARG A 143 -5.06 -10.07 -26.09
N ASN A 144 -5.86 -9.01 -26.07
CA ASN A 144 -5.61 -7.83 -26.87
C ASN A 144 -4.33 -7.09 -26.44
N GLU A 145 -4.06 -6.97 -25.14
CA GLU A 145 -2.81 -6.39 -24.64
C GLU A 145 -1.58 -7.20 -25.08
N LYS A 146 -1.64 -8.53 -25.02
CA LYS A 146 -0.55 -9.41 -25.50
C LYS A 146 -0.26 -9.12 -26.98
N GLU A 147 -1.30 -8.97 -27.79
CA GLU A 147 -1.15 -8.67 -29.21
C GLU A 147 -0.60 -7.25 -29.47
N GLN A 148 -1.12 -6.24 -28.78
CA GLN A 148 -0.61 -4.86 -28.88
C GLN A 148 0.86 -4.74 -28.48
N ARG A 149 1.31 -5.52 -27.49
CA ARG A 149 2.73 -5.61 -27.12
C ARG A 149 3.55 -6.28 -28.22
N LEU A 150 3.05 -7.37 -28.81
CA LEU A 150 3.73 -8.03 -29.92
C LEU A 150 3.82 -7.14 -31.16
N LEU A 151 2.81 -6.33 -31.44
CA LEU A 151 2.85 -5.35 -32.53
C LEU A 151 3.88 -4.24 -32.29
N ARG A 152 3.99 -3.73 -31.06
CA ARG A 152 5.06 -2.79 -30.69
C ARG A 152 6.44 -3.42 -30.82
N ASN A 153 6.60 -4.66 -30.37
CA ASN A 153 7.84 -5.40 -30.51
C ASN A 153 8.19 -5.68 -31.98
N LEU A 154 7.20 -5.94 -32.83
CA LEU A 154 7.38 -6.13 -34.26
C LEU A 154 7.88 -4.85 -34.94
N ALA A 155 7.31 -3.69 -34.58
CA ALA A 155 7.76 -2.40 -35.09
C ALA A 155 9.21 -2.10 -34.67
N ALA A 156 9.53 -2.26 -33.39
CA ALA A 156 10.88 -2.06 -32.88
C ALA A 156 11.88 -3.07 -33.48
N PHE A 157 11.46 -4.32 -33.68
CA PHE A 157 12.28 -5.35 -34.32
C PHE A 157 12.59 -5.00 -35.78
N ALA A 158 11.63 -4.44 -36.52
CA ALA A 158 11.85 -3.98 -37.88
C ALA A 158 12.90 -2.86 -37.95
N GLU A 159 12.78 -1.85 -37.08
CA GLU A 159 13.75 -0.75 -36.99
C GLU A 159 15.15 -1.26 -36.61
N TRP A 160 15.21 -2.21 -35.67
CA TRP A 160 16.47 -2.83 -35.25
C TRP A 160 17.12 -3.64 -36.37
N ILE A 161 16.35 -4.40 -37.16
CA ILE A 161 16.87 -5.12 -38.33
C ILE A 161 17.50 -4.13 -39.33
N ASP A 162 16.80 -3.03 -39.61
CA ASP A 162 17.30 -2.03 -40.55
C ASP A 162 18.61 -1.37 -40.05
N LEU A 163 18.80 -1.23 -38.73
CA LEU A 163 20.06 -0.79 -38.13
C LEU A 163 21.16 -1.83 -38.25
N VAL A 164 20.87 -3.09 -37.94
CA VAL A 164 21.83 -4.20 -38.08
C VAL A 164 22.28 -4.35 -39.53
N GLU A 165 21.36 -4.22 -40.49
CA GLU A 165 21.67 -4.26 -41.91
C GLU A 165 22.61 -3.12 -42.32
N LYS A 166 22.35 -1.89 -41.82
CA LYS A 166 23.25 -0.75 -42.03
C LYS A 166 24.63 -0.95 -41.41
N ASP A 167 24.69 -1.44 -40.17
CA ASP A 167 25.95 -1.72 -39.47
C ASP A 167 26.76 -2.79 -40.20
N LEU A 168 26.10 -3.85 -40.67
CA LEU A 168 26.73 -4.90 -41.47
C LEU A 168 27.35 -4.31 -42.74
N VAL A 169 26.60 -3.50 -43.50
CA VAL A 169 27.09 -2.83 -44.71
C VAL A 169 28.23 -1.85 -44.41
N GLN A 170 28.17 -1.12 -43.29
CA GLN A 170 29.24 -0.21 -42.87
C GLN A 170 30.54 -0.95 -42.51
N ILE A 171 30.44 -2.05 -41.75
CA ILE A 171 31.60 -2.87 -41.40
C ILE A 171 32.20 -3.51 -42.65
N GLU A 172 31.35 -3.92 -43.60
CA GLU A 172 31.81 -4.55 -44.84
C GLU A 172 32.50 -3.59 -45.82
N SER A 173 32.02 -2.34 -45.89
CA SER A 173 32.47 -1.31 -46.83
C SER A 173 33.72 -0.55 -46.36
N ARG A 174 34.08 -0.63 -45.08
CA ARG A 174 35.33 -0.05 -44.56
C ARG A 174 36.53 -0.87 -45.00
N VAL A 175 37.33 -0.28 -45.88
CA VAL A 175 38.61 -0.83 -46.38
C VAL A 175 39.76 -0.52 -45.40
N ASP A 176 39.55 0.44 -44.50
CA ASP A 176 40.60 1.02 -43.64
C ASP A 176 40.76 0.29 -42.28
N LEU A 177 39.87 -0.67 -41.98
CA LEU A 177 39.92 -1.46 -40.75
C LEU A 177 40.91 -2.61 -40.90
N GLU A 178 41.78 -2.81 -39.90
CA GLU A 178 42.58 -4.02 -39.80
C GLU A 178 41.65 -5.25 -39.74
N THR A 179 42.04 -6.33 -40.41
CA THR A 179 41.22 -7.55 -40.57
C THR A 179 40.70 -8.07 -39.23
N LEU A 180 41.50 -7.97 -38.16
CA LEU A 180 41.15 -8.39 -36.80
C LEU A 180 40.07 -7.51 -36.16
N GLU A 181 40.11 -6.19 -36.34
CA GLU A 181 39.09 -5.28 -35.79
C GLU A 181 37.75 -5.45 -36.51
N ARG A 182 37.79 -5.67 -37.82
CA ARG A 182 36.60 -6.00 -38.63
C ARG A 182 35.96 -7.30 -38.18
N GLU A 183 36.76 -8.35 -37.96
CA GLU A 183 36.28 -9.64 -37.45
C GLU A 183 35.67 -9.52 -36.05
N ALA A 184 36.27 -8.74 -35.15
CA ALA A 184 35.73 -8.49 -33.81
C ALA A 184 34.38 -7.74 -33.85
N GLN A 185 34.23 -6.75 -34.73
CA GLN A 185 32.97 -6.02 -34.91
C GLN A 185 31.87 -6.90 -35.50
N LEU A 186 32.20 -7.75 -36.48
CA LEU A 186 31.25 -8.72 -37.05
C LEU A 186 30.84 -9.79 -36.03
N GLN A 187 31.76 -10.24 -35.18
CA GLN A 187 31.47 -11.19 -34.11
C GLN A 187 30.52 -10.59 -33.06
N LYS A 188 30.75 -9.33 -32.67
CA LYS A 188 29.83 -8.59 -31.79
C LYS A 188 28.44 -8.42 -32.40
N LEU A 189 28.36 -8.16 -33.72
CA LEU A 189 27.09 -8.03 -34.44
C LEU A 189 26.35 -9.38 -34.49
N LYS A 190 27.08 -10.48 -34.69
CA LYS A 190 26.53 -11.84 -34.64
C LYS A 190 25.95 -12.19 -33.27
N GLU A 191 26.70 -11.93 -32.20
CA GLU A 191 26.22 -12.13 -30.82
C GLU A 191 24.99 -11.28 -30.50
N ASN A 192 24.90 -10.08 -31.07
CA ASN A 192 23.72 -9.23 -30.95
C ASN A 192 22.51 -9.82 -31.69
N CYS A 193 22.73 -10.38 -32.89
CA CYS A 193 21.67 -11.04 -33.64
C CYS A 193 21.15 -12.29 -32.92
N GLU A 194 22.03 -13.13 -32.40
CA GLU A 194 21.66 -14.36 -31.68
C GLU A 194 20.77 -14.09 -30.45
N LYS A 195 20.94 -12.93 -29.79
CA LYS A 195 20.07 -12.50 -28.68
C LYS A 195 18.61 -12.28 -29.11
N HIS A 196 18.37 -11.90 -30.37
CA HIS A 196 17.03 -11.59 -30.90
C HIS A 196 16.34 -12.80 -31.56
N GLN A 197 17.00 -13.97 -31.63
CA GLN A 197 16.47 -15.18 -32.25
C GLN A 197 15.13 -15.64 -31.66
N ARG A 198 14.97 -15.54 -30.34
CA ARG A 198 13.72 -15.96 -29.66
C ARG A 198 12.54 -15.06 -30.05
N LEU A 199 12.77 -13.76 -30.16
CA LEU A 199 11.74 -12.81 -30.60
C LEU A 199 11.38 -13.06 -32.07
N ALA A 200 12.37 -13.28 -32.94
CA ALA A 200 12.14 -13.61 -34.33
C ALA A 200 11.25 -14.87 -34.49
N ASN A 201 11.58 -15.95 -33.77
CA ASN A 201 10.78 -17.17 -33.77
C ASN A 201 9.35 -16.93 -33.27
N LYS A 202 9.18 -16.12 -32.22
CA LYS A 202 7.87 -15.77 -31.66
C LYS A 202 7.02 -14.96 -32.63
N LEU A 203 7.61 -13.97 -33.31
CA LEU A 203 6.94 -13.17 -34.33
C LEU A 203 6.54 -14.01 -35.56
N GLU A 204 7.35 -15.00 -35.92
CA GLU A 204 7.06 -15.92 -37.04
C GLU A 204 5.92 -16.90 -36.72
N LEU A 205 5.87 -17.41 -35.49
CA LEU A 205 4.84 -18.37 -35.04
C LEU A 205 3.51 -17.70 -34.66
N HIS A 206 3.53 -16.41 -34.30
CA HIS A 206 2.34 -15.71 -33.85
C HIS A 206 1.33 -15.46 -34.99
N LYS A 207 0.05 -15.77 -34.72
CA LYS A 207 -1.06 -15.50 -35.64
C LYS A 207 -1.63 -14.11 -35.36
N PHE A 208 -1.06 -13.09 -36.00
CA PHE A 208 -1.58 -11.72 -35.96
C PHE A 208 -3.00 -11.63 -36.54
N GLN A 209 -3.81 -10.73 -36.00
CA GLN A 209 -5.19 -10.56 -36.45
C GLN A 209 -5.30 -9.95 -37.85
N SER A 210 -4.42 -9.01 -38.18
CA SER A 210 -4.36 -8.43 -39.53
C SER A 210 -3.45 -9.25 -40.43
N GLU A 211 -3.94 -9.60 -41.61
CA GLU A 211 -3.15 -10.27 -42.65
C GLU A 211 -1.92 -9.43 -43.02
N GLN A 212 -2.05 -8.10 -43.05
CA GLN A 212 -0.94 -7.18 -43.31
C GLN A 212 0.14 -7.23 -42.22
N GLN A 213 -0.24 -7.40 -40.96
CA GLN A 213 0.70 -7.51 -39.84
C GLN A 213 1.40 -8.87 -39.86
N SER A 214 0.68 -9.94 -40.24
CA SER A 214 1.27 -11.27 -40.40
C SER A 214 2.26 -11.31 -41.56
N THR A 215 1.97 -10.66 -42.70
CA THR A 215 2.92 -10.55 -43.81
C THR A 215 4.13 -9.72 -43.41
N PHE A 216 3.93 -8.57 -42.75
CA PHE A 216 5.02 -7.74 -42.27
C PHE A 216 5.93 -8.48 -41.28
N ALA A 217 5.36 -9.24 -40.33
CA ALA A 217 6.14 -10.07 -39.42
C ALA A 217 7.00 -11.10 -40.14
N LYS A 218 6.44 -11.79 -41.14
CA LYS A 218 7.18 -12.77 -41.96
C LYS A 218 8.30 -12.12 -42.78
N GLU A 219 8.07 -10.93 -43.33
CA GLU A 219 9.09 -10.19 -44.07
C GLU A 219 10.28 -9.84 -43.16
N GLN A 220 10.01 -9.29 -41.97
CA GLN A 220 11.07 -8.94 -41.02
C GLN A 220 11.83 -10.17 -40.49
N THR A 221 11.13 -11.25 -40.14
CA THR A 221 11.82 -12.49 -39.69
C THR A 221 12.62 -13.15 -40.81
N THR A 222 12.23 -12.98 -42.07
CA THR A 222 13.01 -13.42 -43.23
C THR A 222 14.28 -12.58 -43.39
N LYS A 223 14.19 -11.25 -43.36
CA LYS A 223 15.37 -10.37 -43.38
C LYS A 223 16.37 -10.71 -42.26
N TYR A 224 15.86 -10.94 -41.05
CA TYR A 224 16.69 -11.33 -39.92
C TYR A 224 17.45 -12.65 -40.16
N ARG A 225 16.78 -13.67 -40.73
CA ARG A 225 17.43 -14.93 -41.10
C ARG A 225 18.51 -14.74 -42.16
N ASP A 226 18.25 -13.92 -43.18
CA ASP A 226 19.23 -13.64 -44.23
C ASP A 226 20.50 -12.98 -43.66
N ILE A 227 20.33 -12.02 -42.73
CA ILE A 227 21.45 -11.37 -42.03
C ILE A 227 22.24 -12.37 -41.18
N LEU A 228 21.54 -13.21 -40.40
CA LEU A 228 22.18 -14.20 -39.54
C LEU A 228 22.93 -15.26 -40.36
N ASP A 229 22.35 -15.71 -41.47
CA ASP A 229 22.99 -16.63 -42.40
C ASP A 229 24.22 -16.01 -43.06
N ARG A 230 24.17 -14.72 -43.41
CA ARG A 230 25.31 -13.98 -43.94
C ARG A 230 26.44 -13.86 -42.92
N LEU A 231 26.12 -13.58 -41.65
CA LEU A 231 27.07 -13.55 -40.54
C LEU A 231 27.70 -14.93 -40.27
N ASN A 232 26.91 -16.00 -40.36
CA ASN A 232 27.38 -17.37 -40.16
C ASN A 232 28.34 -17.85 -41.27
N ARG A 233 28.18 -17.38 -42.51
CA ARG A 233 29.05 -17.73 -43.64
C ARG A 233 30.44 -17.11 -43.56
N MET A 234 30.64 -16.08 -42.73
CA MET A 234 31.90 -15.35 -42.66
C MET A 234 33.00 -16.05 -41.85
N ASN A 235 32.80 -17.31 -41.40
CA ASN A 235 33.79 -18.14 -40.69
C ASN A 235 34.56 -17.38 -39.58
N LEU A 236 33.85 -16.54 -38.83
CA LEU A 236 34.43 -15.74 -37.75
C LEU A 236 35.04 -16.66 -36.68
N PRO A 237 36.27 -16.39 -36.19
CA PRO A 237 36.89 -17.20 -35.16
C PRO A 237 35.98 -17.26 -33.94
N THR A 238 35.51 -18.45 -33.58
CA THR A 238 34.84 -18.65 -32.30
C THR A 238 35.92 -18.45 -31.24
N LEU A 239 35.92 -17.30 -30.57
CA LEU A 239 36.73 -17.07 -29.36
C LEU A 239 36.23 -18.05 -28.27
N LYS A 240 36.65 -19.31 -28.37
CA LYS A 240 36.76 -20.18 -27.21
C LYS A 240 37.94 -19.65 -26.42
N GLU A 241 37.67 -19.00 -25.29
CA GLU A 241 38.67 -18.79 -24.27
C GLU A 241 39.35 -20.14 -23.99
N ILE A 242 40.62 -20.24 -24.39
CA ILE A 242 41.47 -21.38 -24.07
C ILE A 242 41.85 -21.20 -22.60
N SER A 243 41.19 -21.92 -21.70
CA SER A 243 41.65 -22.05 -20.31
C SER A 243 42.96 -22.85 -20.31
N ILE A 244 44.08 -22.15 -20.12
CA ILE A 244 45.39 -22.77 -19.95
C ILE A 244 45.51 -23.22 -18.48
N ASP A 245 45.53 -24.53 -18.28
CA ASP A 245 45.83 -25.20 -17.01
C ASP A 245 47.34 -25.16 -16.75
N ILE A 246 47.79 -24.43 -15.72
CA ILE A 246 49.17 -24.52 -15.22
C ILE A 246 49.12 -24.92 -13.74
N ARG A 247 49.42 -26.19 -13.49
CA ARG A 247 49.85 -26.71 -12.19
C ARG A 247 51.29 -26.29 -11.91
N ALA A 248 51.53 -25.58 -10.81
CA ALA A 248 52.46 -25.95 -9.72
C ALA A 248 52.88 -24.74 -8.86
N ASP A 249 52.78 -24.95 -7.55
CA ASP A 249 53.52 -24.34 -6.42
C ASP A 249 53.16 -22.94 -5.87
N LEU A 250 52.24 -22.94 -4.88
CA LEU A 250 52.11 -22.19 -3.59
C LEU A 250 52.70 -20.75 -3.42
N PRO A 251 52.20 -19.94 -2.44
CA PRO A 251 50.81 -19.61 -2.08
C PRO A 251 50.58 -18.08 -1.85
N SER A 252 49.31 -17.71 -1.71
CA SER A 252 48.77 -16.47 -1.08
C SER A 252 48.43 -15.25 -1.96
N THR A 253 47.16 -14.85 -1.77
CA THR A 253 46.57 -13.50 -1.80
C THR A 253 46.49 -12.74 -3.12
N ALA A 254 45.32 -12.80 -3.77
CA ALA A 254 44.43 -11.63 -3.93
C ALA A 254 43.19 -12.04 -4.74
N ALA A 255 42.04 -12.08 -4.07
CA ALA A 255 40.75 -12.14 -4.74
C ALA A 255 40.42 -10.74 -5.29
N GLN A 256 40.64 -10.55 -6.60
CA GLN A 256 39.95 -9.54 -7.40
C GLN A 256 39.68 -10.15 -8.78
N SER A 257 38.48 -9.86 -9.30
CA SER A 257 37.94 -10.26 -10.61
C SER A 257 37.58 -11.73 -10.78
N GLN A 258 36.32 -12.06 -10.53
CA GLN A 258 35.55 -12.94 -11.42
C GLN A 258 34.09 -12.46 -11.52
N LEU A 259 33.87 -11.45 -12.38
CA LEU A 259 32.63 -11.31 -13.12
C LEU A 259 32.79 -12.15 -14.40
N SER A 260 32.25 -13.36 -14.42
CA SER A 260 31.85 -14.09 -15.64
C SER A 260 31.28 -15.46 -15.31
N ILE A 261 29.95 -15.60 -15.36
CA ILE A 261 29.20 -16.87 -15.56
C ILE A 261 27.82 -16.45 -16.12
N ALA A 262 27.24 -16.95 -17.22
CA ALA A 262 27.70 -17.83 -18.29
C ALA A 262 26.71 -17.80 -19.46
N SER A 263 27.25 -18.16 -20.62
CA SER A 263 26.59 -18.69 -21.81
C SER A 263 25.62 -19.85 -21.49
N THR A 264 24.50 -19.94 -22.21
CA THR A 264 23.76 -21.19 -22.36
C THR A 264 23.49 -21.48 -23.84
N SER A 265 24.30 -22.38 -24.39
CA SER A 265 24.02 -23.11 -25.62
C SER A 265 23.81 -24.58 -25.27
N SER A 266 22.62 -25.13 -25.49
CA SER A 266 22.40 -26.49 -26.04
C SER A 266 20.90 -26.86 -26.02
N PHE A 267 20.33 -26.88 -27.22
CA PHE A 267 19.56 -27.99 -27.83
C PHE A 267 18.41 -28.67 -27.06
N GLY A 268 17.19 -28.57 -27.62
CA GLY A 268 16.47 -29.76 -28.08
C GLY A 268 15.27 -30.27 -27.28
N SER A 269 14.08 -30.00 -27.85
CA SER A 269 12.84 -30.80 -27.84
C SER A 269 11.88 -30.74 -26.63
N HIS A 270 10.62 -30.41 -26.97
CA HIS A 270 9.34 -30.78 -26.36
C HIS A 270 9.22 -30.74 -24.83
N ILE A 271 8.64 -29.66 -24.30
CA ILE A 271 7.58 -29.70 -23.27
C ILE A 271 6.65 -28.52 -23.52
N GLU A 272 5.38 -28.79 -23.87
CA GLU A 272 4.29 -27.82 -23.75
C GLU A 272 3.98 -27.65 -22.26
N GLY A 273 4.34 -26.49 -21.70
CA GLY A 273 4.03 -26.13 -20.31
C GLY A 273 5.10 -25.24 -19.67
N ASN A 274 4.69 -24.05 -19.22
CA ASN A 274 5.48 -23.04 -18.50
C ASN A 274 6.38 -22.08 -19.33
N GLU A 275 5.78 -21.34 -20.27
CA GLU A 275 6.44 -20.21 -20.96
C GLU A 275 6.33 -18.84 -20.24
N GLU A 276 5.52 -18.68 -19.18
CA GLU A 276 5.21 -17.34 -18.63
C GLU A 276 6.34 -16.71 -17.78
N ASP A 277 7.25 -17.48 -17.16
CA ASP A 277 8.34 -16.92 -16.33
C ASP A 277 9.61 -16.53 -17.12
N LEU A 278 9.86 -17.16 -18.27
CA LEU A 278 11.00 -16.84 -19.15
C LEU A 278 10.70 -15.66 -20.09
N GLU A 279 9.43 -15.41 -20.41
CA GLU A 279 9.00 -14.29 -21.27
C GLU A 279 9.19 -12.92 -20.62
N SER A 280 9.03 -12.82 -19.29
CA SER A 280 9.23 -11.56 -18.55
C SER A 280 10.70 -11.15 -18.52
N ASP A 281 11.62 -12.11 -18.43
CA ASP A 281 13.06 -11.86 -18.29
C ASP A 281 13.69 -11.43 -19.63
N LEU A 282 13.21 -11.94 -20.77
CA LEU A 282 13.71 -11.57 -22.11
C LEU A 282 13.12 -10.28 -22.67
N ALA A 283 11.84 -10.01 -22.41
CA ALA A 283 11.20 -8.75 -22.83
C ALA A 283 11.72 -7.55 -22.01
N SER A 284 12.07 -7.77 -20.74
CA SER A 284 12.66 -6.76 -19.86
C SER A 284 14.05 -6.33 -20.33
N VAL A 285 14.90 -7.26 -20.79
CA VAL A 285 16.25 -6.93 -21.27
C VAL A 285 16.23 -6.18 -22.60
N HIS A 286 15.28 -6.50 -23.51
CA HIS A 286 15.14 -5.77 -24.79
C HIS A 286 14.55 -4.37 -24.65
N SER A 287 13.60 -4.17 -23.75
CA SER A 287 13.03 -2.84 -23.47
C SER A 287 14.07 -1.90 -22.86
N GLU A 288 15.01 -2.44 -22.07
CA GLU A 288 16.06 -1.70 -21.37
C GLU A 288 17.17 -1.23 -22.32
N VAL A 289 17.64 -2.07 -23.25
CA VAL A 289 18.74 -1.70 -24.17
C VAL A 289 18.29 -0.65 -25.19
N ILE A 290 17.04 -0.74 -25.66
CA ILE A 290 16.48 0.23 -26.62
C ILE A 290 16.06 1.53 -25.92
N ARG A 291 15.54 1.47 -24.67
CA ARG A 291 15.25 2.68 -23.87
C ARG A 291 16.52 3.40 -23.42
N THR A 292 17.59 2.70 -23.05
CA THR A 292 18.80 3.35 -22.54
C THR A 292 19.55 4.16 -23.61
N GLU A 293 19.39 3.86 -24.89
CA GLU A 293 19.91 4.68 -26.00
C GLU A 293 18.96 5.83 -26.39
N SER A 294 17.64 5.64 -26.33
CA SER A 294 16.67 6.70 -26.62
C SER A 294 16.46 7.69 -25.45
N GLU A 295 16.65 7.27 -24.20
CA GLU A 295 16.49 8.11 -22.99
C GLU A 295 17.69 9.01 -22.69
N ARG A 296 18.83 8.83 -23.36
CA ARG A 296 19.96 9.77 -23.25
C ARG A 296 19.63 11.18 -23.77
N THR A 297 18.46 11.38 -24.39
CA THR A 297 18.03 12.67 -24.95
C THR A 297 16.72 13.23 -24.38
N ALA A 298 16.10 12.61 -23.37
CA ALA A 298 14.90 13.14 -22.75
C ALA A 298 14.88 12.91 -21.22
N HIS A 299 15.34 13.91 -20.46
CA HIS A 299 15.00 14.07 -19.04
C HIS A 299 13.61 14.70 -18.94
N PRO A 300 12.55 14.01 -18.47
CA PRO A 300 11.21 14.58 -18.41
C PRO A 300 11.08 15.70 -17.37
N ILE A 301 11.89 15.68 -16.30
CA ILE A 301 11.87 16.72 -15.26
C ILE A 301 12.65 17.97 -15.71
N ALA A 302 13.51 17.86 -16.71
CA ALA A 302 14.25 19.00 -17.26
C ALA A 302 13.42 19.87 -18.22
N ILE A 303 12.19 19.47 -18.59
CA ILE A 303 11.38 20.16 -19.61
C ILE A 303 10.18 20.92 -19.02
N LEU A 304 9.92 20.83 -17.71
CA LEU A 304 8.85 21.63 -17.11
C LEU A 304 9.39 22.98 -16.65
N ALA A 305 8.94 24.03 -17.34
CA ALA A 305 9.23 25.43 -17.02
C ALA A 305 9.05 25.71 -15.52
N THR A 306 9.99 26.49 -14.98
CA THR A 306 10.07 26.87 -13.57
C THR A 306 8.76 27.52 -13.09
N PRO A 307 8.10 27.01 -12.02
CA PRO A 307 6.91 27.63 -11.42
C PRO A 307 7.15 29.03 -10.82
N GLN A 308 8.39 29.52 -10.92
CA GLN A 308 8.82 30.80 -10.42
C GLN A 308 8.06 31.94 -11.11
N GLU A 309 7.82 31.85 -12.43
CA GLU A 309 7.14 32.90 -13.19
C GLU A 309 5.65 33.01 -12.77
N GLU A 310 4.96 31.88 -12.60
CA GLU A 310 3.57 31.84 -12.14
C GLU A 310 3.42 32.23 -10.67
N ALA A 311 4.37 31.81 -9.81
CA ALA A 311 4.42 32.25 -8.42
C ALA A 311 4.70 33.76 -8.30
N ASP A 312 5.56 34.31 -9.17
CA ASP A 312 5.87 35.74 -9.22
C ASP A 312 4.69 36.57 -9.77
N LEU A 313 3.90 36.03 -10.70
CA LEU A 313 2.63 36.65 -11.12
C LEU A 313 1.65 36.76 -9.95
N LEU A 314 1.45 35.67 -9.18
CA LEU A 314 0.59 35.68 -7.99
C LEU A 314 1.12 36.64 -6.90
N ARG A 315 2.44 36.73 -6.75
CA ARG A 315 3.09 37.68 -5.85
C ARG A 315 2.85 39.13 -6.26
N GLN A 316 2.94 39.47 -7.54
CA GLN A 316 2.66 40.82 -8.05
C GLN A 316 1.20 41.23 -7.82
N VAL A 317 0.26 40.31 -8.03
CA VAL A 317 -1.17 40.54 -7.74
C VAL A 317 -1.42 40.70 -6.24
N ALA A 318 -0.76 39.90 -5.40
CA ALA A 318 -0.86 40.01 -3.94
C ALA A 318 -0.29 41.34 -3.40
N LEU A 319 0.76 41.88 -4.03
CA LEU A 319 1.38 43.15 -3.66
C LEU A 319 0.53 44.37 -4.02
N ASN A 320 -0.42 44.25 -4.96
CA ASN A 320 -1.26 45.38 -5.40
C ASN A 320 -2.77 45.04 -5.45
N PRO A 321 -3.42 44.84 -4.29
CA PRO A 321 -4.79 44.32 -4.19
C PRO A 321 -5.89 45.27 -4.73
N LYS A 322 -5.54 46.47 -5.21
CA LYS A 322 -6.45 47.48 -5.77
C LYS A 322 -6.47 47.53 -7.31
N ALA A 323 -5.56 46.83 -7.99
CA ALA A 323 -5.55 46.73 -9.45
C ALA A 323 -6.69 45.79 -9.93
N PRO A 324 -7.14 45.90 -11.20
CA PRO A 324 -8.05 44.92 -11.77
C PRO A 324 -7.42 43.55 -11.64
N LYS A 325 -8.11 42.60 -10.99
CA LYS A 325 -7.62 41.24 -10.81
C LYS A 325 -7.92 40.48 -12.09
N PRO A 326 -6.94 40.09 -12.92
CA PRO A 326 -7.19 39.20 -14.03
C PRO A 326 -7.46 37.80 -13.46
N MET A 327 -8.72 37.53 -13.14
CA MET A 327 -9.14 36.26 -12.54
C MET A 327 -8.81 35.05 -13.41
N ASP A 328 -8.79 35.24 -14.74
CA ASP A 328 -8.38 34.21 -15.70
C ASP A 328 -6.88 33.89 -15.60
N ASP A 329 -6.02 34.89 -15.43
CA ASP A 329 -4.58 34.69 -15.25
C ASP A 329 -4.27 33.98 -13.92
N ILE A 330 -4.97 34.34 -12.85
CA ILE A 330 -4.85 33.65 -11.54
C ILE A 330 -5.30 32.20 -11.68
N ARG A 331 -6.44 31.95 -12.33
CA ARG A 331 -6.97 30.60 -12.54
C ARG A 331 -6.02 29.76 -13.39
N GLN A 332 -5.45 30.34 -14.45
CA GLN A 332 -4.51 29.66 -15.32
C GLN A 332 -3.19 29.34 -14.61
N ALA A 333 -2.64 30.28 -13.84
CA ALA A 333 -1.44 30.05 -13.04
C ALA A 333 -1.63 28.89 -12.04
N ILE A 334 -2.76 28.86 -11.33
CA ILE A 334 -3.06 27.78 -10.37
C ILE A 334 -3.29 26.45 -11.10
N ALA A 335 -4.01 26.44 -12.22
CA ALA A 335 -4.21 25.24 -13.02
C ALA A 335 -2.89 24.65 -13.52
N THR A 336 -1.95 25.49 -13.97
CA THR A 336 -0.61 25.06 -14.39
C THR A 336 0.16 24.40 -13.23
N ILE A 337 0.17 25.03 -12.05
CA ILE A 337 0.85 24.47 -10.87
C ILE A 337 0.23 23.14 -10.45
N CYS A 338 -1.10 23.04 -10.40
CA CYS A 338 -1.80 21.80 -10.08
C CYS A 338 -1.54 20.70 -11.10
N GLU A 339 -1.52 21.02 -12.40
CA GLU A 339 -1.24 20.05 -13.47
C GLU A 339 0.21 19.54 -13.41
N GLN A 340 1.17 20.40 -13.04
CA GLN A 340 2.55 19.99 -12.82
C GLN A 340 2.69 19.03 -11.62
N LEU A 341 2.07 19.36 -10.48
CA LEU A 341 2.09 18.49 -9.29
C LEU A 341 1.43 17.13 -9.58
N ARG A 342 0.30 17.16 -10.28
CA ARG A 342 -0.43 15.97 -10.73
C ARG A 342 0.38 15.13 -11.70
N GLY A 343 0.98 15.75 -12.70
CA GLY A 343 1.82 15.06 -13.68
C GLY A 343 3.00 14.32 -13.05
N ILE A 344 3.57 14.85 -11.97
CA ILE A 344 4.64 14.15 -11.25
C ILE A 344 4.12 12.98 -10.42
N ARG A 345 2.97 13.15 -9.75
CA ARG A 345 2.32 12.05 -9.05
C ARG A 345 2.02 10.91 -10.02
N ASP A 346 1.36 11.22 -11.12
CA ASP A 346 0.98 10.26 -12.14
C ASP A 346 2.24 9.61 -12.78
N PHE A 347 3.34 10.35 -12.92
CA PHE A 347 4.63 9.81 -13.38
C PHE A 347 5.17 8.73 -12.43
N TYR A 348 5.13 8.94 -11.12
CA TYR A 348 5.59 7.95 -10.14
C TYR A 348 4.60 6.80 -9.92
N GLU A 349 3.31 7.02 -10.16
CA GLU A 349 2.26 5.99 -10.02
C GLU A 349 2.11 5.09 -11.26
N MET A 350 2.39 5.59 -12.46
CA MET A 350 2.17 4.85 -13.72
C MET A 350 3.42 4.14 -14.28
N LEU A 351 4.62 4.53 -13.86
CA LEU A 351 5.87 3.97 -14.40
C LEU A 351 6.40 2.80 -13.56
N PRO A 352 7.23 1.92 -14.15
CA PRO A 352 7.97 0.94 -13.37
C PRO A 352 8.87 1.61 -12.33
N LEU A 353 9.11 0.92 -11.22
CA LEU A 353 9.95 1.39 -10.11
C LEU A 353 11.24 2.04 -10.62
N LYS A 354 11.56 3.23 -10.13
CA LYS A 354 12.69 4.02 -10.60
C LYS A 354 13.99 3.61 -9.89
N PRO A 355 15.16 3.61 -10.56
CA PRO A 355 16.44 3.40 -9.89
C PRO A 355 16.70 4.46 -8.81
N VAL A 356 17.35 4.07 -7.71
CA VAL A 356 17.57 4.95 -6.55
C VAL A 356 18.37 6.20 -6.92
N GLU A 357 19.33 6.08 -7.82
CA GLU A 357 20.19 7.20 -8.25
C GLU A 357 19.40 8.27 -9.01
N ARG A 358 18.39 7.86 -9.79
CA ARG A 358 17.51 8.80 -10.48
C ARG A 358 16.52 9.42 -9.50
N ALA A 359 15.91 8.61 -8.61
CA ALA A 359 15.00 9.11 -7.58
C ALA A 359 15.65 10.16 -6.66
N GLU A 360 16.91 9.97 -6.27
CA GLU A 360 17.69 10.94 -5.49
C GLU A 360 17.91 12.27 -6.21
N HIS A 361 18.05 12.23 -7.55
CA HIS A 361 18.17 13.45 -8.34
C HIS A 361 16.83 14.20 -8.47
N ASP A 362 15.72 13.48 -8.43
CA ASP A 362 14.38 14.07 -8.59
C ASP A 362 13.89 14.76 -7.30
N VAL A 363 14.25 14.24 -6.13
CA VAL A 363 13.79 14.75 -4.81
C VAL A 363 14.05 16.24 -4.60
N PRO A 364 15.24 16.80 -4.90
CA PRO A 364 15.47 18.24 -4.77
C PRO A 364 14.58 19.08 -5.68
N GLN A 365 14.35 18.62 -6.92
CA GLN A 365 13.50 19.31 -7.90
C GLN A 365 12.04 19.27 -7.46
N LEU A 366 11.59 18.14 -6.94
CA LEU A 366 10.26 17.98 -6.34
C LEU A 366 10.03 18.91 -5.15
N ASN A 367 11.01 18.99 -4.24
CA ASN A 367 10.94 19.86 -3.07
C ASN A 367 10.91 21.35 -3.48
N GLU A 368 11.63 21.73 -4.53
CA GLU A 368 11.59 23.08 -5.11
C GLU A 368 10.19 23.41 -5.68
N LEU A 369 9.59 22.48 -6.43
CA LEU A 369 8.23 22.64 -6.97
C LEU A 369 7.18 22.77 -5.85
N ILE A 370 7.27 21.95 -4.81
CA ILE A 370 6.38 22.03 -3.64
C ILE A 370 6.56 23.36 -2.90
N ALA A 371 7.80 23.84 -2.76
CA ALA A 371 8.07 25.14 -2.12
C ALA A 371 7.48 26.30 -2.92
N ASN A 372 7.58 26.25 -4.25
CA ASN A 372 7.01 27.25 -5.15
C ASN A 372 5.47 27.21 -5.11
N ALA A 373 4.86 26.03 -5.16
CA ALA A 373 3.41 25.84 -5.02
C ALA A 373 2.90 26.33 -3.65
N THR A 374 3.65 26.07 -2.58
CA THR A 374 3.33 26.55 -1.22
C THR A 374 3.38 28.08 -1.15
N THR A 375 4.36 28.70 -1.82
CA THR A 375 4.49 30.16 -1.92
C THR A 375 3.32 30.76 -2.72
N ALA A 376 2.96 30.15 -3.85
CA ALA A 376 1.78 30.49 -4.64
C ALA A 376 0.49 30.38 -3.81
N GLY A 377 0.34 29.32 -3.01
CA GLY A 377 -0.80 29.14 -2.10
C GLY A 377 -0.92 30.24 -1.05
N LYS A 378 0.20 30.71 -0.49
CA LYS A 378 0.22 31.86 0.45
C LYS A 378 -0.21 33.17 -0.24
N HIS A 379 0.24 33.40 -1.47
CA HIS A 379 -0.18 34.54 -2.27
C HIS A 379 -1.67 34.47 -2.63
N LEU A 380 -2.16 33.30 -3.04
CA LEU A 380 -3.57 33.07 -3.33
C LEU A 380 -4.47 33.27 -2.11
N ALA A 381 -4.06 32.80 -0.92
CA ALA A 381 -4.78 33.06 0.32
C ALA A 381 -4.87 34.57 0.62
N THR A 382 -3.78 35.31 0.40
CA THR A 382 -3.75 36.77 0.55
C THR A 382 -4.73 37.47 -0.41
N ILE A 383 -4.77 37.03 -1.67
CA ILE A 383 -5.71 37.53 -2.69
C ILE A 383 -7.16 37.19 -2.30
N THR A 384 -7.40 35.97 -1.81
CA THR A 384 -8.71 35.48 -1.33
C THR A 384 -9.25 36.33 -0.19
N HIS A 385 -8.40 36.66 0.79
CA HIS A 385 -8.74 37.57 1.89
C HIS A 385 -9.07 38.98 1.40
N ALA A 386 -8.32 39.51 0.42
CA ALA A 386 -8.56 40.80 -0.18
C ALA A 386 -9.83 40.84 -1.06
N SER A 387 -10.33 39.69 -1.52
CA SER A 387 -11.53 39.55 -2.36
C SER A 387 -12.84 39.35 -1.59
N ARG A 388 -12.86 39.37 -0.25
CA ARG A 388 -14.08 39.18 0.58
C ARG A 388 -15.28 40.08 0.23
N LYS A 389 -15.04 41.21 -0.45
CA LYS A 389 -16.10 42.14 -0.89
C LYS A 389 -16.84 41.69 -2.15
N SER A 390 -16.30 40.71 -2.89
CA SER A 390 -16.91 40.10 -4.08
C SER A 390 -17.22 38.62 -3.77
N PRO A 391 -18.49 38.26 -3.51
CA PRO A 391 -18.85 36.90 -3.11
C PRO A 391 -18.57 35.85 -4.19
N SER A 392 -18.72 36.20 -5.48
CA SER A 392 -18.42 35.30 -6.60
C SER A 392 -16.92 35.01 -6.72
N ASP A 393 -16.09 36.05 -6.61
CA ASP A 393 -14.63 35.87 -6.75
C ASP A 393 -14.05 35.21 -5.50
N HIS A 394 -14.61 35.50 -4.32
CA HIS A 394 -14.17 34.90 -3.07
C HIS A 394 -14.41 33.38 -3.07
N THR A 395 -15.59 32.91 -3.49
CA THR A 395 -15.91 31.47 -3.57
C THR A 395 -15.04 30.74 -4.61
N LEU A 396 -14.79 31.35 -5.77
CA LEU A 396 -13.88 30.81 -6.78
C LEU A 396 -12.43 30.71 -6.27
N LEU A 397 -11.92 31.78 -5.63
CA LEU A 397 -10.56 31.80 -5.06
C LEU A 397 -10.40 30.83 -3.89
N GLU A 398 -11.44 30.65 -3.08
CA GLU A 398 -11.46 29.68 -1.98
C GLU A 398 -11.44 28.24 -2.52
N SER A 399 -12.19 27.94 -3.59
CA SER A 399 -12.09 26.67 -4.31
C SER A 399 -10.66 26.41 -4.83
N LEU A 400 -10.09 27.38 -5.55
CA LEU A 400 -8.71 27.27 -6.09
C LEU A 400 -7.67 27.10 -4.97
N THR A 401 -7.89 27.74 -3.82
CA THR A 401 -7.02 27.60 -2.64
C THR A 401 -7.08 26.20 -2.06
N ASN A 402 -8.27 25.60 -2.01
CA ASN A 402 -8.46 24.23 -1.53
C ASN A 402 -7.90 23.21 -2.52
N ASP A 403 -8.11 23.41 -3.83
CA ASP A 403 -7.59 22.54 -4.89
C ASP A 403 -6.05 22.52 -4.88
N LEU A 404 -5.41 23.69 -4.83
CA LEU A 404 -3.94 23.79 -4.74
C LEU A 404 -3.42 23.17 -3.44
N ARG A 405 -4.10 23.37 -2.31
CA ARG A 405 -3.71 22.75 -1.03
C ARG A 405 -3.76 21.23 -1.09
N GLY A 406 -4.82 20.68 -1.69
CA GLY A 406 -4.96 19.23 -1.87
C GLY A 406 -3.82 18.63 -2.69
N GLU A 407 -3.45 19.27 -3.81
CA GLU A 407 -2.34 18.80 -4.64
C GLU A 407 -0.97 18.97 -3.97
N ILE A 408 -0.75 20.06 -3.20
CA ILE A 408 0.46 20.23 -2.38
C ILE A 408 0.58 19.08 -1.37
N THR A 409 -0.48 18.79 -0.62
CA THR A 409 -0.47 17.69 0.36
C THR A 409 -0.19 16.34 -0.29
N ALA A 410 -0.80 16.06 -1.46
CA ALA A 410 -0.55 14.83 -2.20
C ALA A 410 0.92 14.72 -2.65
N ALA A 411 1.50 15.81 -3.17
CA ALA A 411 2.89 15.85 -3.59
C ALA A 411 3.87 15.72 -2.41
N THR A 412 3.58 16.34 -1.27
CA THR A 412 4.38 16.19 -0.03
C THR A 412 4.40 14.74 0.44
N ASN A 413 3.24 14.08 0.49
CA ASN A 413 3.14 12.65 0.87
C ASN A 413 3.92 11.73 -0.07
N LEU A 414 3.94 12.05 -1.38
CA LEU A 414 4.73 11.33 -2.37
C LEU A 414 6.23 11.48 -2.09
N VAL A 415 6.72 12.71 -1.88
CA VAL A 415 8.15 12.97 -1.59
C VAL A 415 8.59 12.27 -0.30
N GLU A 416 7.82 12.38 0.78
CA GLU A 416 8.15 11.70 2.04
C GLU A 416 8.22 10.18 1.88
N SER A 417 7.30 9.61 1.09
CA SER A 417 7.31 8.17 0.81
C SER A 417 8.48 7.77 -0.08
N LEU A 418 8.83 8.61 -1.06
CA LEU A 418 9.97 8.41 -1.95
C LEU A 418 11.30 8.47 -1.16
N GLU A 419 11.52 9.51 -0.35
CA GLU A 419 12.71 9.65 0.50
C GLU A 419 12.88 8.49 1.47
N ARG A 420 11.77 8.01 2.06
CA ARG A 420 11.76 6.82 2.92
C ARG A 420 12.18 5.57 2.15
N GLU A 421 11.68 5.36 0.93
CA GLU A 421 12.09 4.24 0.08
C GLU A 421 13.55 4.36 -0.38
N ILE A 422 14.06 5.58 -0.63
CA ILE A 422 15.47 5.83 -1.01
C ILE A 422 16.36 5.35 0.13
N GLN A 423 16.04 5.78 1.35
CA GLN A 423 16.79 5.44 2.55
C GLN A 423 16.76 3.93 2.82
N ASP A 424 15.59 3.29 2.67
CA ASP A 424 15.43 1.84 2.81
C ASP A 424 16.27 1.08 1.75
N GLU A 425 16.44 1.62 0.53
CA GLU A 425 17.32 1.02 -0.50
C GLU A 425 18.80 1.20 -0.20
N ARG A 426 19.22 2.40 0.23
CA ARG A 426 20.63 2.64 0.61
C ARG A 426 21.05 1.76 1.77
N GLN A 427 20.17 1.61 2.77
CA GLN A 427 20.41 0.71 3.89
C GLN A 427 20.48 -0.75 3.44
N LEU A 428 19.62 -1.16 2.50
CA LEU A 428 19.65 -2.50 1.93
C LEU A 428 20.97 -2.78 1.18
N GLN A 429 21.44 -1.84 0.36
CA GLN A 429 22.71 -1.94 -0.36
C GLN A 429 23.90 -2.04 0.61
N LEU A 430 23.91 -1.20 1.64
CA LEU A 430 24.97 -1.20 2.65
C LEU A 430 25.02 -2.54 3.40
N ASN A 431 23.87 -3.03 3.85
CA ASN A 431 23.79 -4.32 4.54
C ASN A 431 24.18 -5.49 3.62
N TYR A 432 23.74 -5.48 2.35
CA TYR A 432 24.12 -6.51 1.39
C TYR A 432 25.64 -6.54 1.16
N ASN A 433 26.24 -5.38 0.92
CA ASN A 433 27.68 -5.27 0.69
C ASN A 433 28.49 -5.67 1.94
N GLN A 434 28.01 -5.30 3.13
CA GLN A 434 28.63 -5.67 4.39
C GLN A 434 28.61 -7.20 4.61
N ILE A 435 27.45 -7.84 4.45
CA ILE A 435 27.30 -9.29 4.56
C ILE A 435 28.20 -10.00 3.55
N MET A 436 28.24 -9.54 2.29
CA MET A 436 29.11 -10.15 1.27
C MET A 436 30.60 -9.97 1.60
N ALA A 437 31.00 -8.82 2.16
CA ALA A 437 32.38 -8.59 2.60
C ALA A 437 32.75 -9.50 3.78
N ASP A 438 31.87 -9.65 4.76
CA ASP A 438 32.09 -10.51 5.92
C ASP A 438 32.09 -11.99 5.55
N LEU A 439 31.23 -12.41 4.61
CA LEU A 439 31.25 -13.77 4.05
C LEU A 439 32.58 -14.04 3.31
N ASN A 440 33.05 -13.13 2.47
CA ASN A 440 34.33 -13.26 1.77
C ASN A 440 35.52 -13.32 2.75
N LYS A 441 35.44 -12.55 3.85
CA LYS A 441 36.44 -12.55 4.92
C LYS A 441 36.43 -13.86 5.70
N ILE A 442 35.26 -14.38 6.06
CA ILE A 442 35.13 -15.70 6.69
C ILE A 442 35.65 -16.78 5.76
N GLU A 443 35.33 -16.72 4.47
CA GLU A 443 35.82 -17.67 3.49
C GLU A 443 37.36 -17.63 3.40
N ALA A 444 37.96 -16.44 3.38
CA ALA A 444 39.41 -16.26 3.42
C ALA A 444 40.03 -16.76 4.72
N ASP A 445 39.41 -16.47 5.87
CA ASP A 445 39.85 -16.91 7.19
C ASP A 445 39.76 -18.43 7.34
N VAL A 446 38.72 -19.07 6.80
CA VAL A 446 38.55 -20.53 6.76
C VAL A 446 39.59 -21.17 5.85
N ARG A 447 39.84 -20.60 4.66
CA ARG A 447 40.91 -21.05 3.76
C ARG A 447 42.29 -20.91 4.41
N ALA A 448 42.54 -19.83 5.16
CA ALA A 448 43.80 -19.62 5.90
C ALA A 448 43.92 -20.50 7.17
N SER A 449 42.80 -20.87 7.78
CA SER A 449 42.73 -21.76 8.94
C SER A 449 42.94 -23.25 8.59
N ALA A 450 42.96 -23.62 7.30
CA ALA A 450 43.27 -24.97 6.84
C ALA A 450 44.66 -25.47 7.31
N GLU A 451 45.57 -24.57 7.72
CA GLU A 451 46.89 -24.93 8.25
C GLU A 451 47.01 -24.93 9.79
N LYS A 452 46.06 -24.32 10.52
CA LYS A 452 46.18 -24.09 11.99
C LYS A 452 44.90 -24.33 12.82
N GLY A 453 43.83 -24.83 12.21
CA GLY A 453 42.53 -25.06 12.86
C GLY A 453 41.59 -23.85 12.79
N VAL A 454 40.28 -24.12 12.85
CA VAL A 454 39.22 -23.09 12.77
C VAL A 454 39.27 -22.19 14.01
N ARG A 455 39.44 -20.88 13.82
CA ARG A 455 39.54 -19.92 14.92
C ARG A 455 38.15 -19.67 15.56
N PRO A 456 38.06 -19.49 16.88
CA PRO A 456 36.81 -19.13 17.57
C PRO A 456 36.11 -17.90 16.99
N LYS A 457 36.89 -16.97 16.42
CA LYS A 457 36.41 -15.74 15.79
C LYS A 457 35.47 -15.98 14.60
N VAL A 458 35.64 -17.08 13.86
CA VAL A 458 34.75 -17.45 12.74
C VAL A 458 33.32 -17.73 13.23
N LYS A 459 33.17 -18.24 14.47
CA LYS A 459 31.86 -18.51 15.07
C LYS A 459 31.13 -17.23 15.45
N ASP A 460 31.84 -16.23 15.96
CA ASP A 460 31.26 -14.93 16.31
C ASP A 460 30.94 -14.10 15.05
N ASP A 461 31.79 -14.20 14.02
CA ASP A 461 31.55 -13.57 12.72
C ASP A 461 30.30 -14.17 12.03
N LEU A 462 30.08 -15.50 12.09
CA LEU A 462 28.86 -16.14 11.57
C LEU A 462 27.58 -15.72 12.30
N ARG A 463 27.63 -15.55 13.63
CA ARG A 463 26.48 -15.04 14.42
C ARG A 463 26.16 -13.59 14.07
N THR A 464 27.18 -12.80 13.77
CA THR A 464 27.00 -11.40 13.34
C THR A 464 26.28 -11.34 12.00
N ILE A 465 26.69 -12.19 11.04
CA ILE A 465 26.03 -12.33 9.75
C ILE A 465 24.57 -12.80 9.87
N GLU A 466 24.27 -13.72 10.80
CA GLU A 466 22.89 -14.16 11.07
C GLU A 466 22.00 -12.99 11.51
N LEU A 467 22.51 -12.13 12.38
CA LEU A 467 21.80 -10.95 12.88
C LEU A 467 21.60 -9.88 11.79
N GLU A 468 22.60 -9.70 10.93
CA GLU A 468 22.54 -8.82 9.75
C GLU A 468 21.57 -9.35 8.68
N MET A 469 21.51 -10.67 8.49
CA MET A 469 20.52 -11.32 7.62
C MET A 469 19.08 -11.08 8.11
N ASP A 470 18.83 -11.08 9.41
CA ASP A 470 17.51 -10.77 9.97
C ASP A 470 17.09 -9.31 9.76
N VAL A 471 18.05 -8.38 9.77
CA VAL A 471 17.81 -6.98 9.36
C VAL A 471 17.48 -6.91 7.87
N LEU A 472 18.25 -7.60 7.02
CA LEU A 472 18.02 -7.65 5.58
C LEU A 472 16.65 -8.27 5.23
N ARG A 473 16.21 -9.30 5.96
CA ARG A 473 14.87 -9.90 5.85
C ARG A 473 13.76 -8.89 6.16
N ARG A 474 13.89 -8.10 7.23
CA ARG A 474 12.91 -7.07 7.59
C ARG A 474 12.79 -6.00 6.50
N LEU A 475 13.92 -5.58 5.93
CA LEU A 475 13.94 -4.60 4.84
C LEU A 475 13.35 -5.17 3.53
N CYS A 476 13.56 -6.45 3.24
CA CYS A 476 13.04 -7.10 2.03
C CYS A 476 11.53 -7.44 2.10
N LYS A 477 10.91 -7.45 3.28
CA LYS A 477 9.47 -7.73 3.46
C LYS A 477 8.55 -6.55 3.12
N LYS A 478 9.05 -5.32 3.14
CA LYS A 478 8.22 -4.13 2.88
C LYS A 478 7.92 -4.01 1.37
N PRO A 479 6.64 -3.85 0.97
CA PRO A 479 6.30 -3.55 -0.42
C PRO A 479 6.82 -2.16 -0.77
N ARG A 480 7.45 -2.02 -1.94
CA ARG A 480 7.89 -0.73 -2.48
C ARG A 480 7.04 -0.30 -3.66
N ARG A 481 6.72 0.98 -3.69
CA ARG A 481 5.83 1.61 -4.68
C ARG A 481 6.57 2.46 -5.69
N TYR A 482 7.75 2.98 -5.35
CA TYR A 482 8.43 3.97 -6.18
C TYR A 482 9.84 3.57 -6.60
N ILE A 483 10.57 2.78 -5.79
CA ILE A 483 12.02 2.55 -5.99
C ILE A 483 12.39 1.09 -6.25
N ALA A 484 13.16 0.90 -7.32
CA ALA A 484 13.72 -0.38 -7.74
C ALA A 484 14.89 -0.79 -6.84
N SER A 485 15.14 -2.10 -6.70
CA SER A 485 16.34 -2.56 -5.99
C SER A 485 17.53 -2.61 -6.93
N SER A 486 18.67 -2.05 -6.51
CA SER A 486 19.89 -2.00 -7.32
C SER A 486 20.79 -3.23 -7.14
N ILE A 487 20.46 -4.15 -6.22
CA ILE A 487 21.33 -5.27 -5.84
C ILE A 487 21.37 -6.40 -6.89
N ASP A 488 20.43 -6.43 -7.85
CA ASP A 488 20.37 -7.44 -8.93
C ASP A 488 20.48 -6.83 -10.35
N GLY A 489 20.83 -5.55 -10.49
CA GLY A 489 21.06 -4.90 -11.80
C GLY A 489 19.86 -4.89 -12.77
N SER A 490 18.65 -5.18 -12.30
CA SER A 490 17.42 -5.22 -13.10
C SER A 490 16.36 -4.29 -12.46
N PRO A 491 15.86 -3.27 -13.18
CA PRO A 491 15.03 -2.20 -12.60
C PRO A 491 13.57 -2.60 -12.30
N LEU A 492 13.18 -3.86 -12.51
CA LEU A 492 11.86 -4.38 -12.14
C LEU A 492 11.98 -5.31 -10.93
N SER A 493 12.04 -4.71 -9.74
CA SER A 493 12.20 -5.42 -8.47
C SER A 493 10.85 -5.84 -7.86
N THR A 494 10.30 -6.93 -8.39
CA THR A 494 9.57 -7.98 -7.65
C THR A 494 9.80 -8.09 -6.13
N PRO A 495 8.80 -8.10 -5.21
CA PRO A 495 9.01 -8.69 -3.87
C PRO A 495 9.58 -10.12 -3.92
N THR A 496 9.24 -10.86 -4.99
CA THR A 496 9.76 -12.19 -5.36
C THR A 496 11.24 -12.21 -5.74
N ARG A 497 11.81 -11.12 -6.26
CA ARG A 497 13.24 -11.05 -6.65
C ARG A 497 14.14 -10.61 -5.50
N ARG A 498 13.67 -9.79 -4.55
CA ARG A 498 14.43 -9.50 -3.32
C ARG A 498 14.61 -10.73 -2.40
N ARG A 499 13.67 -11.70 -2.49
CA ARG A 499 13.84 -13.04 -1.91
C ARG A 499 15.03 -13.80 -2.53
N ARG A 500 15.39 -13.53 -3.79
CA ARG A 500 16.58 -14.09 -4.46
C ARG A 500 17.89 -13.56 -3.86
N ILE A 501 17.92 -12.33 -3.35
CA ILE A 501 19.07 -11.77 -2.62
C ILE A 501 19.28 -12.55 -1.31
N VAL A 502 18.19 -12.79 -0.57
CA VAL A 502 18.22 -13.60 0.65
C VAL A 502 18.63 -15.05 0.33
N LEU A 503 18.15 -15.62 -0.78
CA LEU A 503 18.54 -16.96 -1.24
C LEU A 503 20.01 -17.03 -1.66
N LYS A 504 20.55 -16.03 -2.37
CA LYS A 504 21.97 -15.97 -2.74
C LYS A 504 22.86 -15.91 -1.50
N ILE A 505 22.53 -15.04 -0.54
CA ILE A 505 23.25 -14.95 0.74
C ILE A 505 23.13 -16.28 1.51
N THR A 506 21.93 -16.87 1.57
CA THR A 506 21.69 -18.16 2.24
C THR A 506 22.50 -19.30 1.61
N ASN A 507 22.58 -19.34 0.28
CA ASN A 507 23.38 -20.32 -0.45
C ASN A 507 24.88 -20.11 -0.24
N SER A 508 25.35 -18.86 -0.21
CA SER A 508 26.74 -18.54 0.13
C SER A 508 27.10 -18.95 1.56
N VAL A 509 26.23 -18.69 2.54
CA VAL A 509 26.38 -19.14 3.94
C VAL A 509 26.42 -20.66 4.02
N LEU A 510 25.49 -21.38 3.38
CA LEU A 510 25.47 -22.84 3.33
C LEU A 510 26.73 -23.42 2.69
N THR A 511 27.25 -22.78 1.65
CA THR A 511 28.48 -23.20 0.97
C THR A 511 29.69 -23.02 1.89
N ILE A 512 29.78 -21.89 2.60
CA ILE A 512 30.84 -21.64 3.58
C ILE A 512 30.76 -22.66 4.74
N ILE A 513 29.56 -22.95 5.25
CA ILE A 513 29.37 -23.98 6.28
C ILE A 513 29.85 -25.35 5.79
N LYS A 514 29.46 -25.77 4.57
CA LYS A 514 29.92 -27.04 3.99
C LYS A 514 31.44 -27.10 3.82
N VAL A 515 32.06 -26.00 3.39
CA VAL A 515 33.52 -25.91 3.27
C VAL A 515 34.18 -25.99 4.65
N VAL A 516 33.60 -25.37 5.68
CA VAL A 516 34.06 -25.48 7.08
C VAL A 516 33.95 -26.93 7.58
N GLU A 517 32.82 -27.61 7.33
CA GLU A 517 32.60 -29.02 7.70
C GLU A 517 33.57 -29.96 6.98
N GLU A 518 33.78 -29.76 5.68
CA GLU A 518 34.69 -30.57 4.88
C GLU A 518 36.15 -30.37 5.35
N GLN A 519 36.55 -29.15 5.69
CA GLN A 519 37.90 -28.87 6.21
C GLN A 519 38.09 -29.43 7.62
N LEU A 520 37.10 -29.28 8.52
CA LEU A 520 37.10 -29.93 9.83
C LEU A 520 37.23 -31.45 9.70
N SER A 521 36.54 -32.07 8.73
CA SER A 521 36.61 -33.51 8.49
C SER A 521 37.98 -34.00 8.01
N LYS A 522 38.75 -33.15 7.31
CA LYS A 522 40.08 -33.45 6.77
C LYS A 522 41.21 -33.26 7.79
N THR A 523 41.03 -32.42 8.80
CA THR A 523 42.09 -32.08 9.78
C THR A 523 42.29 -33.07 10.95
N LEU A 524 41.52 -34.17 11.06
CA LEU A 524 41.50 -35.01 12.27
C LEU A 524 42.10 -36.43 12.11
N PRO A 525 43.09 -36.84 12.95
CA PRO A 525 43.64 -38.20 12.97
C PRO A 525 42.62 -39.24 13.46
N SER A 526 42.77 -40.50 13.02
CA SER A 526 41.77 -41.58 13.16
C SER A 526 41.30 -41.91 14.59
N LYS A 527 42.03 -41.51 15.63
CA LYS A 527 41.65 -41.73 17.04
C LYS A 527 40.62 -40.72 17.57
N GLU A 528 40.52 -39.53 16.99
CA GLU A 528 39.55 -38.50 17.41
C GLU A 528 38.21 -38.61 16.68
N ARG A 529 38.10 -39.45 15.63
CA ARG A 529 36.80 -39.80 15.01
C ARG A 529 35.80 -40.43 16.00
N LYS A 530 36.30 -41.03 17.09
CA LYS A 530 35.46 -41.55 18.17
C LYS A 530 34.99 -40.43 19.11
N ALA A 531 35.87 -39.49 19.43
CA ALA A 531 35.55 -38.30 20.22
C ALA A 531 34.65 -37.30 19.46
N LEU A 532 34.63 -37.33 18.13
CA LEU A 532 33.69 -36.55 17.29
C LEU A 532 32.29 -37.15 17.22
N LYS A 533 32.17 -38.48 17.43
CA LYS A 533 30.87 -39.12 17.66
C LYS A 533 30.29 -38.70 19.01
N ASP A 534 31.15 -38.47 19.99
CA ASP A 534 30.78 -37.97 21.31
C ASP A 534 30.62 -36.42 21.31
N ALA A 535 31.34 -35.69 20.45
CA ALA A 535 31.17 -34.25 20.24
C ALA A 535 30.06 -33.90 19.21
N ALA A 536 29.41 -34.91 18.62
CA ALA A 536 28.17 -34.73 17.87
C ALA A 536 27.02 -34.25 18.78
N GLU A 537 27.17 -34.39 20.10
CA GLU A 537 26.32 -33.75 21.10
C GLU A 537 26.59 -32.23 21.24
N LEU A 538 27.65 -31.69 20.63
CA LEU A 538 28.07 -30.30 20.79
C LEU A 538 27.91 -29.41 19.54
N ASN A 539 27.21 -29.88 18.49
CA ASN A 539 26.84 -29.01 17.36
C ASN A 539 25.33 -28.75 17.16
N PRO A 540 24.53 -28.56 18.22
CA PRO A 540 23.11 -28.19 18.07
C PRO A 540 22.92 -26.79 17.47
N THR A 541 23.95 -25.93 17.50
CA THR A 541 23.87 -24.56 16.97
C THR A 541 24.06 -24.51 15.46
N LEU A 542 25.04 -25.23 14.88
CA LEU A 542 25.17 -25.30 13.42
C LEU A 542 24.06 -26.15 12.80
N GLN A 543 23.65 -27.24 13.46
CA GLN A 543 22.51 -28.03 13.04
C GLN A 543 21.21 -27.20 13.12
N GLY A 544 21.02 -26.43 14.19
CA GLY A 544 19.93 -25.47 14.32
C GLY A 544 19.95 -24.36 13.26
N ILE A 545 21.12 -23.84 12.89
CA ILE A 545 21.28 -22.91 11.77
C ILE A 545 20.95 -23.61 10.44
N TYR A 546 21.38 -24.85 10.23
CA TYR A 546 21.06 -25.64 9.04
C TYR A 546 19.56 -25.91 8.91
N ASP A 547 18.91 -26.32 10.00
CA ASP A 547 17.49 -26.64 10.06
C ASP A 547 16.65 -25.37 9.91
N ASN A 548 17.11 -24.24 10.48
CA ASN A 548 16.49 -22.94 10.26
C ASN A 548 16.64 -22.49 8.81
N LEU A 549 17.83 -22.53 8.21
CA LEU A 549 18.04 -22.14 6.80
C LEU A 549 17.26 -23.04 5.84
N ARG A 550 17.16 -24.35 6.12
CA ARG A 550 16.39 -25.32 5.33
C ARG A 550 14.87 -25.15 5.50
N ASN A 551 14.40 -24.87 6.72
CA ASN A 551 12.99 -24.53 6.98
C ASN A 551 12.62 -23.18 6.32
N ILE A 552 13.56 -22.25 6.24
CA ILE A 552 13.39 -20.96 5.58
C ILE A 552 13.34 -21.13 4.06
N GLN A 553 14.19 -21.98 3.48
CA GLN A 553 14.13 -22.32 2.06
C GLN A 553 12.78 -22.96 1.71
N ARG A 554 12.29 -23.89 2.55
CA ARG A 554 10.98 -24.54 2.37
C ARG A 554 9.80 -23.56 2.47
N LYS A 555 9.78 -22.68 3.48
CA LYS A 555 8.74 -21.64 3.64
C LYS A 555 8.74 -20.63 2.48
N MET A 556 9.90 -20.35 1.87
CA MET A 556 9.98 -19.46 0.71
C MET A 556 9.56 -20.15 -0.60
N GLU A 557 9.73 -21.46 -0.72
CA GLU A 557 9.26 -22.27 -1.85
C GLU A 557 7.73 -22.49 -1.79
N GLU A 558 7.15 -22.63 -0.59
CA GLU A 558 5.70 -22.75 -0.38
C GLU A 558 4.91 -21.47 -0.70
N ASP A 559 5.50 -20.29 -0.54
CA ASP A 559 4.88 -18.99 -0.81
C ASP A 559 4.95 -18.52 -2.29
N VAL A 560 5.49 -19.34 -3.20
CA VAL A 560 5.69 -19.00 -4.63
C VAL A 560 4.61 -19.56 -5.55
N SER A 561 3.70 -20.41 -5.06
CA SER A 561 2.57 -20.91 -5.85
C SER A 561 1.27 -20.15 -5.52
N PRO A 562 0.57 -19.54 -6.50
CA PRO A 562 -0.87 -19.27 -6.35
C PRO A 562 -1.60 -20.61 -6.13
N PRO A 563 -2.82 -20.63 -5.57
CA PRO A 563 -3.48 -21.85 -5.12
C PRO A 563 -3.92 -22.69 -6.33
N ILE A 564 -3.02 -23.47 -6.89
CA ILE A 564 -3.37 -24.70 -7.57
C ILE A 564 -3.49 -25.72 -6.45
N SER A 565 -4.73 -25.98 -6.05
CA SER A 565 -5.20 -27.20 -5.39
C SER A 565 -4.07 -28.12 -4.93
N ALA A 566 -3.48 -27.81 -3.77
CA ALA A 566 -2.55 -28.72 -3.12
C ALA A 566 -3.37 -29.86 -2.49
N GLN A 567 -3.82 -30.79 -3.33
CA GLN A 567 -3.80 -32.18 -2.93
C GLN A 567 -2.33 -32.54 -2.73
N PRO A 568 -1.97 -33.22 -1.63
CA PRO A 568 -0.61 -33.71 -1.47
C PRO A 568 -0.34 -34.70 -2.61
N SER A 569 0.58 -34.34 -3.50
CA SER A 569 1.21 -35.29 -4.39
C SER A 569 2.07 -36.23 -3.53
N PHE A 570 1.45 -37.29 -3.03
CA PHE A 570 2.17 -38.52 -2.72
C PHE A 570 2.65 -39.08 -4.05
N GLU A 571 3.87 -38.69 -4.45
CA GLU A 571 4.57 -39.44 -5.48
C GLU A 571 4.63 -40.90 -5.06
N ASN A 572 4.28 -41.76 -6.01
CA ASN A 572 4.37 -43.20 -5.90
C ASN A 572 5.80 -43.61 -5.52
N GLY A 573 6.01 -43.82 -4.23
CA GLY A 573 7.19 -44.43 -3.65
C GLY A 573 6.75 -45.23 -2.44
N ASP A 574 7.02 -46.53 -2.47
CA ASP A 574 6.77 -47.51 -1.40
C ASP A 574 7.59 -47.21 -0.13
N GLU A 575 7.42 -46.04 0.49
CA GLU A 575 7.86 -45.81 1.87
C GLU A 575 6.67 -45.93 2.83
N PRO A 576 6.74 -46.83 3.84
CA PRO A 576 5.67 -46.96 4.82
C PRO A 576 5.56 -45.66 5.62
N VAL A 577 4.45 -44.95 5.45
CA VAL A 577 4.09 -43.80 6.27
C VAL A 577 4.07 -44.26 7.73
N ASP A 578 4.98 -43.69 8.54
CA ASP A 578 5.15 -44.03 9.94
C ASP A 578 4.01 -43.43 10.76
N VAL A 579 2.88 -44.15 10.82
CA VAL A 579 1.64 -43.74 11.49
C VAL A 579 1.88 -43.33 12.95
N ALA A 580 2.87 -43.93 13.62
CA ALA A 580 3.21 -43.59 15.00
C ALA A 580 3.73 -42.15 15.14
N LYS A 581 4.55 -41.68 14.20
CA LYS A 581 5.07 -40.30 14.21
C LYS A 581 3.99 -39.26 13.95
N LEU A 582 3.00 -39.57 13.11
CA LEU A 582 1.90 -38.65 12.82
C LEU A 582 0.92 -38.55 14.00
N ILE A 583 0.72 -39.65 14.74
CA ILE A 583 -0.04 -39.63 16.00
C ILE A 583 0.71 -38.80 17.05
N GLU A 584 2.03 -39.01 17.22
CA GLU A 584 2.86 -38.25 18.15
C GLU A 584 2.84 -36.74 17.84
N GLN A 585 2.99 -36.36 16.56
CA GLN A 585 2.91 -34.96 16.12
C GLN A 585 1.54 -34.34 16.40
N ALA A 586 0.45 -35.10 16.19
CA ALA A 586 -0.89 -34.60 16.45
C ALA A 586 -1.22 -34.49 17.95
N GLU A 587 -0.65 -35.37 18.80
CA GLU A 587 -0.73 -35.25 20.26
C GLU A 587 0.04 -34.03 20.79
N ASP A 588 1.22 -33.75 20.24
CA ASP A 588 2.00 -32.54 20.53
C ASP A 588 1.23 -31.27 20.13
N ILE A 589 0.61 -31.28 18.94
CA ILE A 589 -0.25 -30.17 18.48
C ILE A 589 -1.45 -30.00 19.43
N LYS A 590 -2.11 -31.09 19.82
CA LYS A 590 -3.23 -31.06 20.78
C LYS A 590 -2.81 -30.44 22.11
N GLN A 591 -1.69 -30.88 22.71
CA GLN A 591 -1.20 -30.32 23.97
C GLN A 591 -0.89 -28.81 23.86
N ASN A 592 -0.36 -28.37 22.73
CA ASN A 592 -0.06 -26.95 22.51
C ASN A 592 -1.35 -26.12 22.38
N LEU A 593 -2.38 -26.64 21.70
CA LEU A 593 -3.69 -25.99 21.58
C LEU A 593 -4.44 -25.96 22.93
N GLU A 594 -4.34 -27.02 23.73
CA GLU A 594 -4.92 -27.07 25.09
C GLU A 594 -4.30 -26.01 25.99
N LYS A 595 -2.95 -25.90 26.01
CA LYS A 595 -2.24 -24.85 26.76
C LYS A 595 -2.72 -23.45 26.40
N LEU A 596 -2.96 -23.17 25.12
CA LEU A 596 -3.46 -21.86 24.65
C LEU A 596 -4.95 -21.65 24.90
N SER A 597 -5.73 -22.73 24.94
CA SER A 597 -7.13 -22.66 25.39
C SER A 597 -7.23 -22.30 26.87
N GLU A 598 -6.21 -22.61 27.68
CA GLU A 598 -6.12 -22.22 29.09
C GLU A 598 -5.60 -20.79 29.31
N VAL A 599 -4.95 -20.17 28.31
CA VAL A 599 -4.49 -18.78 28.39
C VAL A 599 -5.67 -17.80 28.28
N ASP A 600 -5.65 -16.78 29.14
CA ASP A 600 -6.67 -15.74 29.23
C ASP A 600 -6.72 -14.89 27.93
N GLU A 601 -7.93 -14.59 27.46
CA GLU A 601 -8.22 -13.94 26.15
C GLU A 601 -7.56 -12.56 25.97
N ALA A 602 -7.05 -11.96 27.06
CA ALA A 602 -6.54 -10.60 27.10
C ALA A 602 -5.02 -10.48 26.89
N ILE A 603 -4.28 -11.58 26.67
CA ILE A 603 -2.82 -11.57 26.79
C ILE A 603 -2.08 -11.80 25.47
N GLU A 604 -2.68 -12.46 24.47
CA GLU A 604 -1.95 -12.92 23.27
C GLU A 604 -2.36 -12.23 21.96
N GLU A 605 -1.35 -12.05 21.09
CA GLU A 605 -1.50 -11.47 19.76
C GLU A 605 -2.35 -12.37 18.84
N PRO A 606 -3.28 -11.82 18.04
CA PRO A 606 -4.10 -12.59 17.10
C PRO A 606 -3.31 -13.50 16.16
N GLU A 607 -2.06 -13.12 15.84
CA GLU A 607 -1.17 -13.88 14.95
C GLU A 607 -0.78 -15.25 15.54
N GLN A 608 -0.69 -15.38 16.86
CA GLN A 608 -0.33 -16.63 17.52
C GLN A 608 -1.46 -17.66 17.41
N TYR A 609 -2.70 -17.25 17.68
CA TYR A 609 -3.89 -18.08 17.47
C TYR A 609 -4.03 -18.52 16.00
N ALA A 610 -3.78 -17.63 15.04
CA ALA A 610 -3.89 -17.95 13.61
C ALA A 610 -2.86 -19.00 13.14
N LEU A 611 -1.61 -18.90 13.60
CA LEU A 611 -0.55 -19.86 13.26
C LEU A 611 -0.83 -21.26 13.83
N LEU A 612 -1.35 -21.34 15.04
CA LEU A 612 -1.66 -22.62 15.69
C LEU A 612 -2.93 -23.28 15.16
N ILE A 613 -3.98 -22.51 14.83
CA ILE A 613 -5.16 -23.04 14.12
C ILE A 613 -4.74 -23.60 12.74
N LYS A 614 -3.80 -22.95 12.05
CA LYS A 614 -3.26 -23.45 10.79
C LYS A 614 -2.53 -24.78 10.97
N ALA A 615 -1.62 -24.88 11.95
CA ALA A 615 -0.90 -26.12 12.26
C ALA A 615 -1.85 -27.26 12.69
N SER A 616 -2.92 -26.93 13.43
CA SER A 616 -3.98 -27.88 13.80
C SER A 616 -4.70 -28.46 12.58
N ARG A 617 -5.09 -27.60 11.63
CA ARG A 617 -5.80 -28.02 10.41
C ARG A 617 -4.93 -28.90 9.52
N GLU A 618 -3.64 -28.60 9.43
CA GLU A 618 -2.65 -29.40 8.70
C GLU A 618 -2.47 -30.78 9.36
N GLY A 619 -2.31 -30.83 10.69
CA GLY A 619 -2.25 -32.08 11.45
C GLY A 619 -3.52 -32.93 11.32
N ARG A 620 -4.70 -32.30 11.43
CA ARG A 620 -6.00 -32.96 11.25
C ARG A 620 -6.16 -33.54 9.85
N SER A 621 -5.79 -32.78 8.80
CA SER A 621 -5.86 -33.27 7.42
C SER A 621 -4.98 -34.51 7.20
N GLY A 622 -3.80 -34.55 7.81
CA GLY A 622 -2.94 -35.74 7.81
C GLY A 622 -3.61 -36.96 8.46
N LEU A 623 -4.24 -36.78 9.62
CA LEU A 623 -4.97 -37.84 10.33
C LEU A 623 -6.20 -38.35 9.54
N GLU A 624 -6.95 -37.45 8.89
CA GLU A 624 -8.11 -37.82 8.05
C GLU A 624 -7.72 -38.66 6.83
N GLN A 625 -6.55 -38.39 6.24
CA GLN A 625 -6.00 -39.21 5.15
C GLN A 625 -5.59 -40.61 5.63
N ILE A 626 -5.07 -40.73 6.86
CA ILE A 626 -4.77 -42.04 7.47
C ILE A 626 -6.07 -42.81 7.73
N LEU A 627 -7.10 -42.16 8.28
CA LEU A 627 -8.42 -42.79 8.48
C LEU A 627 -9.00 -43.32 7.18
N THR A 628 -8.89 -42.55 6.09
CA THR A 628 -9.35 -42.97 4.76
C THR A 628 -8.62 -44.23 4.28
N LYS A 629 -7.29 -44.28 4.44
CA LYS A 629 -6.48 -45.47 4.07
C LYS A 629 -6.77 -46.70 4.94
N ILE A 630 -7.07 -46.50 6.22
CA ILE A 630 -7.48 -47.59 7.13
C ILE A 630 -8.87 -48.11 6.70
N ASP A 631 -9.80 -47.22 6.38
CA ASP A 631 -11.17 -47.56 5.96
C ASP A 631 -11.23 -48.26 4.58
N GLU A 632 -10.24 -48.01 3.71
CA GLU A 632 -10.08 -48.68 2.41
C GLU A 632 -9.51 -50.11 2.53
N SER A 633 -8.91 -50.47 3.67
CA SER A 633 -8.37 -51.81 3.90
C SER A 633 -9.45 -52.79 4.37
N SER A 634 -9.77 -53.80 3.57
CA SER A 634 -10.92 -54.70 3.80
C SER A 634 -10.72 -55.78 4.88
N ASP A 635 -9.51 -55.90 5.44
CA ASP A 635 -9.15 -56.83 6.52
C ASP A 635 -8.40 -56.07 7.61
N THR A 636 -9.12 -55.49 8.57
CA THR A 636 -8.51 -54.79 9.71
C THR A 636 -8.48 -55.70 10.95
N PRO A 637 -7.30 -56.11 11.44
CA PRO A 637 -7.13 -56.75 12.75
C PRO A 637 -7.72 -55.88 13.88
N GLU A 638 -8.12 -56.47 15.02
CA GLU A 638 -8.63 -55.74 16.21
C GLU A 638 -7.70 -54.59 16.65
N THR A 639 -6.39 -54.77 16.52
CA THR A 639 -5.39 -53.73 16.82
C THR A 639 -5.49 -52.52 15.90
N VAL A 640 -5.79 -52.69 14.61
CA VAL A 640 -5.98 -51.59 13.65
C VAL A 640 -7.27 -50.82 13.95
N GLN A 641 -8.29 -51.49 14.48
CA GLN A 641 -9.53 -50.84 14.92
C GLN A 641 -9.32 -49.96 16.16
N GLU A 642 -8.46 -50.37 17.10
CA GLU A 642 -8.07 -49.54 18.25
C GLU A 642 -7.31 -48.28 17.80
N TYR A 643 -6.37 -48.41 16.86
CA TYR A 643 -5.67 -47.26 16.26
C TYR A 643 -6.63 -46.32 15.53
N ARG A 644 -7.60 -46.86 14.79
CA ARG A 644 -8.64 -46.09 14.12
C ARG A 644 -9.44 -45.26 15.11
N ASN A 645 -9.87 -45.85 16.23
CA ASN A 645 -10.63 -45.15 17.25
C ASN A 645 -9.80 -44.03 17.91
N HIS A 646 -8.51 -44.28 18.20
CA HIS A 646 -7.61 -43.26 18.75
C HIS A 646 -7.44 -42.05 17.81
N VAL A 647 -7.29 -42.31 16.51
CA VAL A 647 -7.16 -41.25 15.50
C VAL A 647 -8.48 -40.46 15.36
N VAL A 648 -9.64 -41.13 15.41
CA VAL A 648 -10.96 -40.45 15.40
C VAL A 648 -11.11 -39.54 16.62
N ASP A 649 -10.75 -40.01 17.83
CA ASP A 649 -10.84 -39.23 19.06
C ASP A 649 -9.90 -38.01 19.03
N LEU A 650 -8.72 -38.17 18.43
CA LEU A 650 -7.74 -37.08 18.26
C LEU A 650 -8.22 -36.04 17.25
N VAL A 651 -8.79 -36.45 16.11
CA VAL A 651 -9.41 -35.55 15.13
C VAL A 651 -10.56 -34.77 15.76
N GLN A 652 -11.43 -35.42 16.54
CA GLN A 652 -12.54 -34.75 17.21
C GLN A 652 -12.08 -33.78 18.30
N SER A 653 -11.01 -34.13 19.02
CA SER A 653 -10.38 -33.25 20.01
C SER A 653 -9.81 -31.99 19.37
N LEU A 654 -9.10 -32.14 18.25
CA LEU A 654 -8.52 -31.01 17.49
C LEU A 654 -9.62 -30.11 16.92
N LEU A 655 -10.71 -30.67 16.38
CA LEU A 655 -11.87 -29.88 15.90
C LEU A 655 -12.47 -29.01 17.00
N ASN A 656 -12.69 -29.57 18.20
CA ASN A 656 -13.26 -28.82 19.32
C ASN A 656 -12.32 -27.69 19.79
N LEU A 657 -10.99 -27.92 19.79
CA LEU A 657 -10.00 -26.91 20.14
C LEU A 657 -9.88 -25.83 19.06
N GLU A 658 -9.95 -26.20 17.78
CA GLU A 658 -9.99 -25.26 16.65
C GLU A 658 -11.18 -24.30 16.77
N ASP A 659 -12.38 -24.81 17.10
CA ASP A 659 -13.58 -23.98 17.26
C ASP A 659 -13.45 -23.00 18.43
N GLN A 660 -12.94 -23.47 19.58
CA GLN A 660 -12.70 -22.62 20.76
C GLN A 660 -11.69 -21.52 20.46
N LEU A 661 -10.56 -21.87 19.84
CA LEU A 661 -9.51 -20.92 19.51
C LEU A 661 -9.92 -19.97 18.37
N THR A 662 -10.76 -20.41 17.44
CA THR A 662 -11.33 -19.54 16.40
C THR A 662 -12.25 -18.48 17.01
N HIS A 663 -13.05 -18.84 18.01
CA HIS A 663 -13.85 -17.87 18.77
C HIS A 663 -12.98 -16.88 19.54
N LYS A 664 -11.92 -17.36 20.22
CA LYS A 664 -10.96 -16.49 20.91
C LYS A 664 -10.20 -15.57 19.96
N LEU A 665 -9.75 -16.07 18.81
CA LEU A 665 -9.09 -15.28 17.75
C LEU A 665 -9.99 -14.15 17.26
N LYS A 666 -11.26 -14.45 16.95
CA LYS A 666 -12.21 -13.43 16.49
C LYS A 666 -12.41 -12.34 17.53
N ARG A 667 -12.54 -12.73 18.81
CA ARG A 667 -12.73 -11.79 19.91
C ARG A 667 -11.47 -10.96 20.20
N SER A 668 -10.28 -11.58 20.14
CA SER A 668 -8.99 -10.88 20.27
C SER A 668 -8.77 -9.89 19.13
N ALA A 669 -9.10 -10.26 17.88
CA ALA A 669 -9.05 -9.37 16.72
C ALA A 669 -10.01 -8.17 16.87
N GLU A 670 -11.24 -8.39 17.32
CA GLU A 670 -12.21 -7.31 17.59
C GLU A 670 -11.74 -6.35 18.70
N ILE A 671 -11.02 -6.85 19.70
CA ILE A 671 -10.40 -6.02 20.75
C ILE A 671 -9.24 -5.23 20.15
N HIS A 672 -8.35 -5.88 19.40
CA HIS A 672 -7.19 -5.26 18.77
C HIS A 672 -7.59 -4.13 17.81
N ASP A 673 -8.62 -4.32 17.00
CA ASP A 673 -9.16 -3.30 16.10
C ASP A 673 -9.72 -2.09 16.88
N LYS A 674 -10.42 -2.33 18.00
CA LYS A 674 -10.92 -1.23 18.86
C LYS A 674 -9.78 -0.41 19.46
N TYR A 675 -8.69 -1.07 19.90
CA TYR A 675 -7.51 -0.36 20.40
C TYR A 675 -6.81 0.43 19.29
N LYS A 676 -6.72 -0.12 18.07
CA LYS A 676 -6.12 0.56 16.93
C LYS A 676 -6.90 1.82 16.55
N ILE A 677 -8.23 1.72 16.45
CA ILE A 677 -9.11 2.87 16.15
C ILE A 677 -9.00 3.95 17.24
N ALA A 678 -8.95 3.56 18.51
CA ALA A 678 -8.80 4.51 19.61
C ALA A 678 -7.42 5.20 19.58
N LEU A 679 -6.36 4.47 19.21
CA LEU A 679 -5.02 5.02 19.07
C LEU A 679 -4.96 6.04 17.90
N GLU A 680 -5.56 5.70 16.76
CA GLU A 680 -5.66 6.61 15.61
C GLU A 680 -6.40 7.90 15.98
N LYS A 681 -7.57 7.80 16.62
CA LYS A 681 -8.33 8.97 17.10
C LYS A 681 -7.56 9.82 18.12
N THR A 682 -6.76 9.17 18.98
CA THR A 682 -5.94 9.88 19.97
C THR A 682 -4.81 10.65 19.27
N ASN A 683 -4.18 10.07 18.24
CA ASN A 683 -3.16 10.75 17.44
C ASN A 683 -3.76 11.91 16.63
N GLU A 684 -4.90 11.71 15.97
CA GLU A 684 -5.60 12.79 15.25
C GLU A 684 -5.96 13.96 16.18
N ALA A 685 -6.47 13.66 17.38
CA ALA A 685 -6.78 14.67 18.38
C ALA A 685 -5.53 15.40 18.88
N LYS A 686 -4.39 14.70 18.94
CA LYS A 686 -3.08 15.27 19.32
C LYS A 686 -2.57 16.22 18.25
N GLU A 687 -2.54 15.79 17.00
CA GLU A 687 -2.09 16.60 15.86
C GLU A 687 -2.94 17.87 15.70
N ALA A 688 -4.27 17.74 15.74
CA ALA A 688 -5.17 18.89 15.70
C ALA A 688 -4.94 19.88 16.86
N ALA A 689 -4.52 19.37 18.01
CA ALA A 689 -4.23 20.20 19.17
C ALA A 689 -2.87 20.90 19.08
N GLU A 690 -1.85 20.22 18.56
CA GLU A 690 -0.53 20.79 18.31
C GLU A 690 -0.60 21.88 17.23
N GLU A 691 -1.39 21.68 16.16
CA GLU A 691 -1.62 22.67 15.11
C GLU A 691 -2.21 23.97 15.68
N VAL A 692 -3.26 23.86 16.50
CA VAL A 692 -3.91 25.03 17.13
C VAL A 692 -3.02 25.69 18.19
N LEU A 693 -2.15 24.92 18.86
CA LEU A 693 -1.20 25.48 19.81
C LEU A 693 -0.04 26.26 19.14
N GLN A 694 0.30 25.91 17.90
CA GLN A 694 1.31 26.61 17.09
C GLN A 694 0.80 27.93 16.49
N GLU A 695 -0.51 28.16 16.44
CA GLU A 695 -1.06 29.46 16.05
C GLU A 695 -0.67 30.55 17.07
N ILE A 696 -0.17 31.70 16.56
CA ILE A 696 0.26 32.84 17.39
C ILE A 696 -0.92 33.43 18.20
N ASN A 697 -2.16 33.31 17.70
CA ASN A 697 -3.39 33.72 18.37
C ASN A 697 -4.56 32.80 17.98
N PRO A 698 -4.72 31.64 18.61
CA PRO A 698 -5.77 30.71 18.25
C PRO A 698 -7.15 31.28 18.59
N SER A 699 -8.09 31.15 17.67
CA SER A 699 -9.46 31.62 17.91
C SER A 699 -10.12 30.83 19.04
N THR A 700 -10.95 31.49 19.86
CA THR A 700 -11.69 30.80 20.95
C THR A 700 -12.59 29.67 20.45
N THR A 701 -13.11 29.78 19.23
CA THR A 701 -13.87 28.72 18.56
C THR A 701 -12.99 27.52 18.23
N SER A 702 -11.76 27.74 17.73
CA SER A 702 -10.79 26.69 17.45
C SER A 702 -10.34 25.96 18.73
N LEU A 703 -10.02 26.72 19.79
CA LEU A 703 -9.66 26.15 21.09
C LEU A 703 -10.78 25.29 21.69
N HIS A 704 -12.04 25.72 21.62
CA HIS A 704 -13.18 24.91 22.09
C HIS A 704 -13.45 23.68 21.23
N HIS A 705 -13.23 23.78 19.91
CA HIS A 705 -13.39 22.64 19.00
C HIS A 705 -12.37 21.55 19.33
N VAL A 706 -11.08 21.92 19.42
CA VAL A 706 -10.01 21.00 19.81
C VAL A 706 -10.25 20.42 21.20
N GLN A 707 -10.65 21.24 22.18
CA GLN A 707 -10.97 20.76 23.53
C GLN A 707 -12.08 19.70 23.52
N LYS A 708 -13.09 19.85 22.66
CA LYS A 708 -14.17 18.87 22.51
C LYS A 708 -13.65 17.57 21.89
N THR A 709 -12.81 17.66 20.86
CA THR A 709 -12.19 16.52 20.18
C THR A 709 -11.30 15.72 21.14
N ILE A 710 -10.42 16.41 21.88
CA ILE A 710 -9.56 15.84 22.92
C ILE A 710 -10.39 15.10 23.98
N LYS A 711 -11.46 15.72 24.51
CA LYS A 711 -12.31 15.09 25.53
C LYS A 711 -13.02 13.84 25.00
N SER A 712 -13.42 13.84 23.73
CA SER A 712 -14.03 12.67 23.09
C SER A 712 -13.02 11.53 22.96
N ALA A 713 -11.80 11.83 22.49
CA ALA A 713 -10.73 10.84 22.33
C ALA A 713 -10.30 10.24 23.67
N LEU A 714 -10.12 11.07 24.72
CA LEU A 714 -9.79 10.59 26.06
C LEU A 714 -10.85 9.67 26.64
N LYS A 715 -12.13 10.04 26.50
CA LYS A 715 -13.23 9.23 27.01
C LYS A 715 -13.25 7.84 26.36
N GLU A 716 -13.08 7.79 25.04
CA GLU A 716 -13.05 6.53 24.29
C GLU A 716 -11.83 5.68 24.66
N ALA A 717 -10.67 6.30 24.87
CA ALA A 717 -9.46 5.60 25.31
C ALA A 717 -9.53 5.12 26.78
N GLU A 718 -10.16 5.89 27.68
CA GLU A 718 -10.38 5.52 29.08
C GLU A 718 -11.37 4.34 29.21
N GLU A 719 -12.43 4.32 28.40
CA GLU A 719 -13.39 3.21 28.34
C GLU A 719 -12.73 1.88 27.90
N LEU A 720 -11.67 1.95 27.09
CA LEU A 720 -10.87 0.79 26.67
C LEU A 720 -9.80 0.43 27.71
N GLY A 721 -9.12 1.43 28.28
CA GLY A 721 -8.04 1.23 29.26
C GLY A 721 -8.48 0.64 30.60
N GLN A 722 -9.74 0.81 31.01
CA GLN A 722 -10.29 0.18 32.22
C GLN A 722 -10.36 -1.37 32.14
N LYS A 723 -10.16 -1.96 30.97
CA LYS A 723 -10.26 -3.42 30.76
C LYS A 723 -8.99 -4.22 31.06
N GLN A 724 -7.99 -3.65 31.76
CA GLN A 724 -6.75 -4.30 32.20
C GLN A 724 -6.18 -5.30 31.16
N ILE A 725 -5.54 -4.78 30.12
CA ILE A 725 -4.90 -5.59 29.07
C ILE A 725 -3.41 -5.25 29.05
N SER A 726 -2.53 -6.25 29.17
CA SER A 726 -1.08 -6.12 29.13
C SER A 726 -0.54 -6.14 27.69
N LEU A 727 -1.10 -5.34 26.79
CA LEU A 727 -0.70 -5.30 25.37
C LEU A 727 0.26 -4.13 25.10
N PRO A 728 1.28 -4.26 24.22
CA PRO A 728 2.10 -3.13 23.76
C PRO A 728 1.28 -1.97 23.17
N LEU A 729 0.14 -2.27 22.56
CA LEU A 729 -0.79 -1.27 22.03
C LEU A 729 -1.51 -0.50 23.16
N ALA A 730 -1.79 -1.16 24.29
CA ALA A 730 -2.40 -0.55 25.46
C ALA A 730 -1.42 0.38 26.20
N THR A 731 -0.14 0.01 26.30
CA THR A 731 0.89 0.88 26.88
C THR A 731 1.17 2.10 26.00
N ASN A 732 1.12 1.95 24.68
CA ASN A 732 1.21 3.07 23.75
C ASN A 732 0.00 4.00 23.89
N LEU A 733 -1.23 3.45 23.87
CA LEU A 733 -2.45 4.24 24.06
C LEU A 733 -2.44 5.00 25.40
N GLN A 734 -1.97 4.36 26.48
CA GLN A 734 -1.86 5.00 27.80
C GLN A 734 -0.82 6.12 27.82
N THR A 735 0.29 5.97 27.08
CA THR A 735 1.30 7.03 26.91
C THR A 735 0.70 8.21 26.15
N GLN A 736 0.04 7.96 25.01
CA GLN A 736 -0.62 8.99 24.23
C GLN A 736 -1.72 9.70 25.02
N CYS A 737 -2.50 8.99 25.84
CA CYS A 737 -3.51 9.61 26.71
C CYS A 737 -2.91 10.59 27.70
N LYS A 738 -1.75 10.28 28.30
CA LYS A 738 -1.07 11.19 29.23
C LYS A 738 -0.59 12.45 28.54
N GLU A 739 -0.05 12.31 27.32
CA GLU A 739 0.38 13.45 26.51
C GLU A 739 -0.81 14.32 26.11
N LEU A 740 -1.91 13.70 25.68
CA LEU A 740 -3.14 14.39 25.30
C LEU A 740 -3.81 15.09 26.50
N GLN A 741 -3.73 14.51 27.70
CA GLN A 741 -4.16 15.16 28.94
C GLN A 741 -3.34 16.43 29.23
N ALA A 742 -2.01 16.37 29.10
CA ALA A 742 -1.15 17.55 29.27
C ALA A 742 -1.47 18.65 28.25
N ILE A 743 -1.74 18.29 27.00
CA ILE A 743 -2.17 19.22 25.95
C ILE A 743 -3.54 19.84 26.28
N SER A 744 -4.49 19.03 26.78
CA SER A 744 -5.81 19.49 27.24
C SER A 744 -5.70 20.55 28.33
N GLU A 745 -4.82 20.34 29.31
CA GLU A 745 -4.57 21.30 30.39
C GLU A 745 -4.01 22.63 29.86
N ASN A 746 -3.09 22.58 28.89
CA ASN A 746 -2.53 23.77 28.25
C ASN A 746 -3.60 24.57 27.49
N ILE A 747 -4.48 23.88 26.74
CA ILE A 747 -5.61 24.51 26.04
C ILE A 747 -6.58 25.17 27.02
N ASN A 748 -6.89 24.51 28.14
CA ASN A 748 -7.75 25.08 29.18
C ASN A 748 -7.16 26.37 29.76
N LYS A 749 -5.83 26.40 29.97
CA LYS A 749 -5.13 27.60 30.43
C LYS A 749 -5.24 28.75 29.41
N LYS A 750 -5.01 28.48 28.11
CA LYS A 750 -5.18 29.50 27.06
C LYS A 750 -6.61 30.01 26.94
N LEU A 751 -7.62 29.14 27.13
CA LEU A 751 -9.03 29.57 27.17
C LEU A 751 -9.31 30.52 28.33
N GLN A 752 -8.77 30.23 29.52
CA GLN A 752 -8.91 31.11 30.68
C GLN A 752 -8.24 32.48 30.44
N GLU A 753 -7.02 32.50 29.91
CA GLU A 753 -6.32 33.74 29.55
C GLU A 753 -7.13 34.58 28.53
N ASN A 754 -7.80 33.93 27.58
CA ASN A 754 -8.64 34.62 26.61
C ASN A 754 -9.89 35.23 27.23
N ASP A 755 -10.54 34.53 28.18
CA ASP A 755 -11.70 35.06 28.90
C ASP A 755 -11.32 36.25 29.80
N GLU A 756 -10.14 36.22 30.42
CA GLU A 756 -9.57 37.36 31.15
C GLU A 756 -9.33 38.56 30.23
N LEU A 757 -8.77 38.34 29.03
CA LEU A 757 -8.58 39.40 28.03
C LEU A 757 -9.92 39.99 27.54
N LYS A 758 -10.94 39.16 27.28
CA LYS A 758 -12.28 39.64 26.90
C LYS A 758 -12.88 40.51 28.00
N HIS A 759 -12.71 40.13 29.26
CA HIS A 759 -13.16 40.93 30.39
C HIS A 759 -12.43 42.28 30.44
N LEU A 760 -11.11 42.30 30.23
CA LEU A 760 -10.31 43.52 30.21
C LEU A 760 -10.71 44.48 29.06
N VAL A 761 -10.95 43.92 27.86
CA VAL A 761 -11.45 44.67 26.69
C VAL A 761 -12.81 45.30 27.01
N LYS A 762 -13.72 44.54 27.62
CA LYS A 762 -15.04 45.06 28.04
C LYS A 762 -14.91 46.18 29.07
N GLN A 763 -14.00 46.05 30.04
CA GLN A 763 -13.71 47.11 31.00
C GLN A 763 -13.16 48.37 30.31
N THR A 764 -12.23 48.22 29.37
CA THR A 764 -11.65 49.34 28.63
C THR A 764 -12.71 50.03 27.76
N GLN A 765 -13.59 49.26 27.13
CA GLN A 765 -14.69 49.81 26.33
C GLN A 765 -15.68 50.60 27.19
N ASN A 766 -16.01 50.12 28.39
CA ASN A 766 -16.81 50.88 29.35
C ASN A 766 -16.12 52.18 29.79
N ILE A 767 -14.78 52.14 30.00
CA ILE A 767 -14.00 53.35 30.32
C ILE A 767 -14.07 54.35 29.15
N ILE A 768 -13.86 53.89 27.92
CA ILE A 768 -13.95 54.74 26.72
C ILE A 768 -15.34 55.38 26.61
N GLN A 769 -16.42 54.61 26.75
CA GLN A 769 -17.79 55.12 26.70
C GLN A 769 -18.06 56.19 27.78
N ASN A 770 -17.52 56.00 29.00
CA ASN A 770 -17.61 57.00 30.05
C ASN A 770 -16.84 58.28 29.71
N TRP A 771 -15.66 58.17 29.09
CA TRP A 771 -14.90 59.34 28.64
C TRP A 771 -15.60 60.08 27.49
N GLU A 772 -16.19 59.36 26.54
CA GLU A 772 -17.00 59.93 25.46
C GLU A 772 -18.22 60.69 26.00
N ALA A 773 -18.94 60.10 26.97
CA ALA A 773 -20.06 60.76 27.64
C ALA A 773 -19.61 62.05 28.35
N LYS A 774 -18.49 61.99 29.08
CA LYS A 774 -17.94 63.16 29.79
C LYS A 774 -17.44 64.25 28.84
N ALA A 775 -16.84 63.87 27.71
CA ALA A 775 -16.42 64.82 26.68
C ALA A 775 -17.63 65.54 26.08
N LYS A 776 -18.73 64.82 25.83
CA LYS A 776 -19.98 65.39 25.34
C LYS A 776 -20.63 66.34 26.35
N ASP A 777 -20.61 66.00 27.64
CA ASP A 777 -21.08 66.90 28.70
C ASP A 777 -20.26 68.20 28.78
N LEU A 778 -18.94 68.11 28.62
CA LEU A 778 -18.05 69.28 28.57
C LEU A 778 -18.29 70.15 27.32
N GLU A 779 -18.51 69.52 26.16
CA GLU A 779 -18.87 70.22 24.92
C GLU A 779 -20.19 70.97 25.05
N ASN A 780 -21.23 70.33 25.60
CA ASN A 780 -22.52 70.97 25.89
C ASN A 780 -22.37 72.13 26.88
N LYS A 781 -21.55 71.97 27.91
CA LYS A 781 -21.26 73.05 28.87
C LYS A 781 -20.56 74.24 28.20
N ALA A 782 -19.55 73.98 27.38
CA ALA A 782 -18.85 75.02 26.63
C ALA A 782 -19.79 75.78 25.67
N LEU A 783 -20.73 75.08 25.02
CA LEU A 783 -21.77 75.69 24.19
C LEU A 783 -22.68 76.61 25.01
N MET A 784 -23.12 76.17 26.20
CA MET A 784 -23.91 77.01 27.10
C MET A 784 -23.13 78.25 27.56
N ASP A 785 -21.85 78.10 27.93
CA ASP A 785 -21.00 79.22 28.35
C ASP A 785 -20.83 80.25 27.22
N ILE A 786 -20.72 79.79 25.96
CA ILE A 786 -20.69 80.66 24.76
C ILE A 786 -22.03 81.39 24.55
N GLU A 787 -23.16 80.72 24.75
CA GLU A 787 -24.48 81.34 24.64
C GLU A 787 -24.71 82.41 25.70
N VAL A 788 -24.29 82.16 26.95
CA VAL A 788 -24.32 83.14 28.03
C VAL A 788 -23.45 84.36 27.68
N ALA A 789 -22.23 84.14 27.21
CA ALA A 789 -21.33 85.24 26.83
C ALA A 789 -21.91 86.10 25.68
N LYS A 790 -22.55 85.48 24.67
CA LYS A 790 -23.24 86.20 23.59
C LYS A 790 -24.41 87.05 24.09
N GLU A 791 -25.13 86.58 25.09
CA GLU A 791 -26.25 87.31 25.66
C GLU A 791 -25.77 88.48 26.54
N GLU A 792 -24.66 88.31 27.27
CA GLU A 792 -23.98 89.39 27.98
C GLU A 792 -23.45 90.46 27.02
N GLU A 793 -22.86 90.07 25.89
CA GLU A 793 -22.37 90.99 24.85
C GLU A 793 -23.52 91.86 24.27
N LYS A 794 -24.69 91.27 24.01
CA LYS A 794 -25.88 92.03 23.59
C LYS A 794 -26.33 93.04 24.66
N GLN A 795 -26.29 92.68 25.94
CA GLN A 795 -26.68 93.60 27.02
C GLN A 795 -25.71 94.79 27.15
N ILE A 796 -24.42 94.57 26.88
CA ILE A 796 -23.41 95.64 26.82
C ILE A 796 -23.66 96.55 25.61
N GLU A 797 -24.00 96.00 24.45
CA GLU A 797 -24.28 96.76 23.23
C GLU A 797 -25.55 97.63 23.37
N VAL A 798 -26.57 97.15 24.09
CA VAL A 798 -27.78 97.93 24.44
C VAL A 798 -27.46 99.10 25.39
N SER A 799 -26.43 98.96 26.24
CA SER A 799 -26.02 99.98 27.22
C SER A 799 -25.14 101.10 26.64
N GLN A 800 -24.59 100.93 25.42
CA GLN A 800 -23.72 101.92 24.75
C GLN A 800 -24.43 102.80 23.71
N LYS A 801 -25.76 102.73 23.56
CA LYS A 801 -26.49 103.65 22.68
C LYS A 801 -26.42 105.11 23.20
N PRO A 802 -25.91 106.07 22.41
CA PRO A 802 -25.75 107.45 22.85
C PRO A 802 -27.12 108.11 23.05
N LYS A 803 -27.30 108.78 24.20
CA LYS A 803 -28.48 109.60 24.50
C LYS A 803 -28.68 110.65 23.40
N PRO A 804 -29.89 110.78 22.82
CA PRO A 804 -30.14 111.79 21.79
C PRO A 804 -30.13 113.18 22.44
N PHE A 805 -29.30 114.06 21.87
CA PHE A 805 -29.31 115.50 22.13
C PHE A 805 -30.72 116.05 21.92
N SER A 806 -31.37 116.49 23.00
CA SER A 806 -32.57 117.31 22.93
C SER A 806 -32.18 118.74 22.52
N LYS A 807 -32.46 119.11 21.27
CA LYS A 807 -32.64 120.52 20.90
C LYS A 807 -33.95 121.03 21.50
N LYS A 808 -33.90 122.07 22.33
CA LYS A 808 -34.95 123.08 22.44
C LYS A 808 -34.33 124.44 22.76
N ILE A 809 -35.00 125.44 22.18
CA ILE A 809 -34.82 126.90 22.23
C ILE A 809 -34.43 127.41 23.61
#